data_AF-A0ABD5T5U0-F1
#
_entry.id   AF-A0ABD5T5U0-F1
#
_cell.length_a   1.000
_cell.length_b   1.000
_cell.length_c   1.000
_cell.angle_alpha   90.00
_cell.angle_beta   90.00
_cell.angle_gamma   90.00
#
_symmetry.space_group_name_H-M   'P 1'
#
loop_
_entity.id
_entity.type
_entity.pdbx_description
1 polymer ?
#
loop_
_entity_poly.entity_id
_entity_poly.type
_entity_poly.pdbx_seq_one_letter_code
_entity_poly.pdbx_strand_id
1 'polypeptide(L)'
;MSLDYAFPERDAGPPPKAFLALAGGYLALAIGVLAARGHPPDGYEPSIYAGTPTVYWVAVATAVFVGLLASLWWGRFGRYAGIGLAGLSVLTFVGLPIVRGYYFYGGGDALTHLGYAKDMAGSSAEFFEHIYPGGHSFGVFLARAMDVPVRYGLMYETLAVSAVTLLFVPLCVWVVLRDERAVVAGAFSAMLLMPINNISTTISFHTYSVATLFFPFALYLAFKHITRGAEDEALPTWLSAASIVSPLPLVGVVMFHPQVALDVLILFATFVFVGVVARQLRTRGRTGQGAGVVADGGRGSPRLLIGQTLVLALVFLLWVSQFNKTYIFAENLVNSLETFTATGEGAGAVAQDRSESAERAGVSLVELFVKLFAVNLLYILGAAGLIAARVWRGFGADRSDADRAVAYIALSAFTLGPFFLAQFFGDVSGYFFRHFGFAMVLVGIIGAIAIASIADRLAPVGDAAQTAVAVVGMLVLCLSLAAFFPSPYIYLPSDQTPQTEFSGYDSGFEYLPAEQSIVKPRPGPFRMMDATGYELDGVRRWEISGEQMSSLDRVLRATPDEDPPEDGYYLVVSERDRGREVVGWHGIRFQDDEFDRIQNATDPRITLVLSNGEFQLYYVDQSGVEVPEEETAQSVTGPSEPLPGFSDTTEARSGERRANGRPASIAGPV
;
A
#
# COMPACT_ATOMS: atom_id res chain seq x y z
N MET A 1 8.57 -25.34 -51.65
CA MET A 1 8.28 -23.97 -52.10
C MET A 1 8.28 -23.10 -50.84
N SER A 2 9.45 -22.59 -50.47
CA SER A 2 9.65 -21.77 -49.27
C SER A 2 9.15 -20.36 -49.56
N LEU A 3 8.14 -19.93 -48.81
CA LEU A 3 7.72 -18.54 -48.78
C LEU A 3 8.55 -17.83 -47.71
N ASP A 4 9.66 -17.25 -48.15
CA ASP A 4 10.40 -16.25 -47.39
C ASP A 4 9.52 -15.01 -47.22
N TYR A 5 8.81 -14.93 -46.09
CA TYR A 5 8.24 -13.67 -45.61
C TYR A 5 9.39 -12.88 -44.97
N ALA A 6 10.14 -12.17 -45.81
CA ALA A 6 11.07 -11.14 -45.35
C ALA A 6 10.26 -10.02 -44.69
N PHE A 7 10.32 -9.94 -43.36
CA PHE A 7 9.93 -8.74 -42.64
C PHE A 7 10.88 -7.60 -43.08
N PRO A 8 10.38 -6.42 -43.47
CA PRO A 8 11.26 -5.29 -43.63
C PRO A 8 11.79 -4.89 -42.25
N GLU A 9 13.06 -5.19 -41.98
CA GLU A 9 13.84 -4.52 -40.94
C GLU A 9 13.77 -3.02 -41.22
N ARG A 10 12.89 -2.32 -40.49
CA ARG A 10 12.90 -0.85 -40.43
C ARG A 10 14.05 -0.43 -39.51
N ASP A 11 15.26 -0.51 -40.04
CA ASP A 11 16.49 0.11 -39.50
C ASP A 11 16.61 1.61 -39.86
N ALA A 12 15.51 2.24 -40.28
CA ALA A 12 15.45 3.69 -40.34
C ALA A 12 15.31 4.22 -38.91
N GLY A 13 16.28 5.02 -38.46
CA GLY A 13 16.19 5.74 -37.18
C GLY A 13 14.86 6.49 -37.02
N PRO A 14 14.45 6.81 -35.78
CA PRO A 14 13.16 7.45 -35.53
C PRO A 14 13.02 8.71 -36.40
N PRO A 15 11.83 8.95 -36.99
CA PRO A 15 11.64 10.14 -37.79
C PRO A 15 11.95 11.37 -36.93
N PRO A 16 12.58 12.43 -37.47
CA PRO A 16 12.99 13.60 -36.68
C PRO A 16 11.89 14.19 -35.79
N LYS A 17 10.63 14.09 -36.25
CA LYS A 17 9.43 14.50 -35.50
C LYS A 17 9.24 13.71 -34.19
N ALA A 18 9.51 12.41 -34.19
CA ALA A 18 9.41 11.56 -33.00
C ALA A 18 10.44 11.96 -31.95
N PHE A 19 11.67 12.22 -32.38
CA PHE A 19 12.74 12.70 -31.50
C PHE A 19 12.38 14.06 -30.89
N LEU A 20 11.93 15.02 -31.69
CA LEU A 20 11.53 16.34 -31.21
C LEU A 20 10.34 16.28 -30.24
N ALA A 21 9.34 15.44 -30.51
CA ALA A 21 8.20 15.27 -29.62
C ALA A 21 8.64 14.66 -28.27
N LEU A 22 9.43 13.59 -28.28
CA LEU A 22 9.95 12.97 -27.06
C LEU A 22 10.84 13.94 -26.27
N ALA A 23 11.73 14.68 -26.94
CA ALA A 23 12.56 15.70 -26.29
C ALA A 23 11.70 16.79 -25.65
N GLY A 24 10.66 17.26 -26.34
CA GLY A 24 9.67 18.19 -25.79
C GLY A 24 8.92 17.62 -24.59
N GLY A 25 8.55 16.33 -24.62
CA GLY A 25 7.92 15.65 -23.50
C GLY A 25 8.81 15.52 -22.26
N TYR A 26 10.08 15.14 -22.45
CA TYR A 26 11.07 15.10 -21.35
C TYR A 26 11.36 16.49 -20.79
N LEU A 27 11.44 17.52 -21.66
CA LEU A 27 11.61 18.90 -21.23
C LEU A 27 10.40 19.40 -20.43
N ALA A 28 9.18 19.10 -20.91
CA ALA A 28 7.96 19.42 -20.18
C ALA A 28 7.98 18.79 -18.79
N LEU A 29 8.29 17.48 -18.70
CA LEU A 29 8.40 16.78 -17.43
C LEU A 29 9.43 17.44 -16.49
N ALA A 30 10.61 17.78 -16.99
CA ALA A 30 11.64 18.47 -16.22
C ALA A 30 11.16 19.82 -15.69
N ILE A 31 10.50 20.63 -16.54
CA ILE A 31 9.88 21.90 -16.13
C ILE A 31 8.83 21.67 -15.04
N GLY A 32 7.97 20.67 -15.20
CA GLY A 32 6.95 20.33 -14.21
C GLY A 32 7.57 19.99 -12.85
N VAL A 33 8.56 19.10 -12.82
CA VAL A 33 9.26 18.71 -11.59
C VAL A 33 9.94 19.91 -10.92
N LEU A 34 10.62 20.76 -11.69
CA LEU A 34 11.25 21.98 -11.17
C LEU A 34 10.20 22.98 -10.64
N ALA A 35 9.05 23.11 -11.31
CA ALA A 35 7.96 23.96 -10.85
C ALA A 35 7.36 23.48 -9.52
N ALA A 36 7.14 22.17 -9.37
CA ALA A 36 6.66 21.59 -8.12
C ALA A 36 7.71 21.72 -7.00
N ARG A 37 9.00 21.52 -7.30
CA ARG A 37 10.10 21.72 -6.34
C ARG A 37 10.25 23.18 -5.90
N GLY A 38 9.98 24.12 -6.80
CA GLY A 38 10.02 25.56 -6.53
C GLY A 38 8.84 26.09 -5.71
N HIS A 39 7.84 25.25 -5.39
CA HIS A 39 6.69 25.60 -4.55
C HIS A 39 6.55 24.58 -3.39
N PRO A 40 7.51 24.58 -2.44
CA PRO A 40 7.40 23.76 -1.24
C PRO A 40 6.17 24.18 -0.40
N PRO A 41 5.60 23.28 0.41
CA PRO A 41 4.50 23.64 1.29
C PRO A 41 5.00 24.57 2.41
N ASP A 42 4.23 25.62 2.71
CA ASP A 42 4.47 26.47 3.88
C ASP A 42 3.92 25.87 5.18
N GLY A 43 3.20 24.74 5.08
CA GLY A 43 2.44 24.18 6.18
C GLY A 43 1.71 22.87 5.85
N TYR A 44 0.64 22.56 6.59
CA TYR A 44 -0.23 21.42 6.27
C TYR A 44 -1.07 21.72 5.03
N GLU A 45 -1.03 20.81 4.04
CA GLU A 45 -1.87 20.87 2.86
C GLU A 45 -2.91 19.75 2.91
N PRO A 46 -4.22 20.07 3.02
CA PRO A 46 -5.27 19.06 3.04
C PRO A 46 -5.34 18.22 1.77
N SER A 47 -4.79 18.71 0.66
CA SER A 47 -4.73 18.02 -0.62
C SER A 47 -3.42 18.31 -1.35
N ILE A 48 -2.62 17.27 -1.58
CA ILE A 48 -1.42 17.35 -2.42
C ILE A 48 -1.77 17.79 -3.85
N TYR A 49 -2.96 17.43 -4.36
CA TYR A 49 -3.40 17.83 -5.69
C TYR A 49 -3.61 19.34 -5.80
N ALA A 50 -4.27 19.93 -4.79
CA ALA A 50 -4.57 21.35 -4.75
C ALA A 50 -3.31 22.19 -4.45
N GLY A 51 -2.42 21.71 -3.59
CA GLY A 51 -1.17 22.39 -3.28
C GLY A 51 -0.16 22.35 -4.44
N THR A 52 -0.26 21.38 -5.36
CA THR A 52 0.71 21.23 -6.45
C THR A 52 0.41 22.23 -7.59
N PRO A 53 1.41 23.01 -8.05
CA PRO A 53 1.20 24.03 -9.09
C PRO A 53 0.61 23.48 -10.40
N THR A 54 -0.30 24.23 -11.03
CA THR A 54 -0.93 23.85 -12.31
C THR A 54 0.09 23.53 -13.41
N VAL A 55 1.25 24.20 -13.41
CA VAL A 55 2.34 23.95 -14.36
C VAL A 55 2.81 22.49 -14.30
N TYR A 56 2.91 21.90 -13.11
CA TYR A 56 3.27 20.49 -12.95
C TYR A 56 2.24 19.58 -13.61
N TRP A 57 0.95 19.81 -13.38
CA TRP A 57 -0.13 18.98 -13.95
C TRP A 57 -0.16 19.04 -15.47
N VAL A 58 -0.04 20.23 -16.07
CA VAL A 58 0.01 20.41 -17.53
C VAL A 58 1.25 19.73 -18.13
N ALA A 59 2.40 19.89 -17.48
CA ALA A 59 3.66 19.28 -17.90
C ALA A 59 3.61 17.75 -17.87
N VAL A 60 3.16 17.16 -16.77
CA VAL A 60 3.03 15.70 -16.59
C VAL A 60 1.99 15.12 -17.55
N ALA A 61 0.82 15.77 -17.72
CA ALA A 61 -0.18 15.33 -18.68
C ALA A 61 0.37 15.34 -20.11
N THR A 62 1.12 16.39 -20.48
CA THR A 62 1.79 16.48 -21.79
C THR A 62 2.82 15.36 -21.97
N ALA A 63 3.66 15.13 -20.97
CA ALA A 63 4.70 14.10 -21.01
C ALA A 63 4.09 12.68 -21.12
N VAL A 64 3.06 12.38 -20.34
CA VAL A 64 2.31 11.11 -20.43
C VAL A 64 1.69 10.96 -21.81
N PHE A 65 0.98 11.97 -22.31
CA PHE A 65 0.33 11.90 -23.62
C PHE A 65 1.34 11.62 -24.74
N VAL A 66 2.45 12.37 -24.77
CA VAL A 66 3.54 12.16 -25.73
C VAL A 66 4.15 10.77 -25.57
N GLY A 67 4.36 10.31 -24.33
CA GLY A 67 4.91 8.99 -24.04
C GLY A 67 4.00 7.86 -24.53
N LEU A 68 2.70 7.94 -24.26
CA LEU A 68 1.71 6.96 -24.75
C LEU A 68 1.63 6.97 -26.27
N LEU A 69 1.57 8.14 -26.90
CA LEU A 69 1.53 8.26 -28.37
C LEU A 69 2.80 7.68 -29.01
N ALA A 70 3.98 8.06 -28.50
CA ALA A 70 5.26 7.53 -28.95
C ALA A 70 5.31 6.01 -28.81
N SER A 71 4.73 5.49 -27.72
CA SER A 71 4.76 4.06 -27.42
C SER A 71 4.00 3.20 -28.44
N LEU A 72 2.97 3.79 -29.05
CA LEU A 72 2.09 3.15 -30.01
C LEU A 72 2.55 3.37 -31.47
N TRP A 73 3.14 4.53 -31.78
CA TRP A 73 3.35 4.97 -33.17
C TRP A 73 4.76 4.73 -33.71
N TRP A 74 5.80 5.04 -32.94
CA TRP A 74 7.14 5.32 -33.50
C TRP A 74 8.12 4.15 -33.40
N GLY A 75 7.64 2.96 -33.78
CA GLY A 75 8.46 1.75 -33.85
C GLY A 75 9.10 1.38 -32.51
N ARG A 76 10.22 0.65 -32.55
CA ARG A 76 10.88 0.13 -31.34
C ARG A 76 11.45 1.23 -30.44
N PHE A 77 12.12 2.22 -31.02
CA PHE A 77 12.68 3.35 -30.27
C PHE A 77 11.57 4.15 -29.57
N GLY A 78 10.55 4.56 -30.32
CA GLY A 78 9.40 5.29 -29.76
C GLY A 78 8.68 4.50 -28.69
N ARG A 79 8.58 3.17 -28.85
CA ARG A 79 8.03 2.27 -27.84
C ARG A 79 8.69 2.43 -26.49
N TYR A 80 10.00 2.19 -26.43
CA TYR A 80 10.72 2.17 -25.16
C TYR A 80 10.98 3.57 -24.61
N ALA A 81 11.29 4.54 -25.47
CA ALA A 81 11.43 5.94 -25.04
C ALA A 81 10.10 6.50 -24.53
N GLY A 82 8.98 6.16 -25.18
CA GLY A 82 7.64 6.57 -24.79
C GLY A 82 7.19 5.94 -23.47
N ILE A 83 7.41 4.62 -23.29
CA ILE A 83 7.20 3.94 -22.00
C ILE A 83 8.06 4.58 -20.91
N GLY A 84 9.34 4.87 -21.20
CA GLY A 84 10.24 5.54 -20.27
C GLY A 84 9.73 6.92 -19.85
N LEU A 85 9.26 7.73 -20.80
CA LEU A 85 8.72 9.07 -20.52
C LEU A 85 7.42 9.00 -19.68
N ALA A 86 6.45 8.18 -20.08
CA ALA A 86 5.19 8.04 -19.35
C ALA A 86 5.42 7.41 -17.95
N GLY A 87 6.29 6.41 -17.86
CA GLY A 87 6.66 5.77 -16.59
C GLY A 87 7.39 6.71 -15.65
N LEU A 88 8.33 7.50 -16.15
CA LEU A 88 9.00 8.54 -15.35
C LEU A 88 8.01 9.61 -14.89
N SER A 89 7.05 9.99 -15.74
CA SER A 89 5.99 10.93 -15.36
C SER A 89 5.18 10.41 -14.18
N VAL A 90 4.73 9.15 -14.22
CA VAL A 90 4.04 8.50 -13.10
C VAL A 90 4.94 8.37 -11.87
N LEU A 91 6.23 8.06 -12.04
CA LEU A 91 7.16 7.99 -10.91
C LEU A 91 7.36 9.36 -10.24
N THR A 92 7.40 10.46 -10.99
CA THR A 92 7.44 11.80 -10.41
C THR A 92 6.13 12.17 -9.71
N PHE A 93 4.99 11.62 -10.15
CA PHE A 93 3.70 11.77 -9.49
C PHE A 93 3.69 11.02 -8.15
N VAL A 94 4.08 9.75 -8.13
CA VAL A 94 4.23 8.98 -6.89
C VAL A 94 5.22 9.64 -5.93
N GLY A 95 6.31 10.19 -6.47
CA GLY A 95 7.34 10.91 -5.73
C GLY A 95 6.98 12.36 -5.37
N LEU A 96 5.74 12.82 -5.61
CA LEU A 96 5.35 14.21 -5.32
C LEU A 96 5.69 14.68 -3.90
N PRO A 97 5.48 13.89 -2.83
CA PRO A 97 5.88 14.32 -1.49
C PRO A 97 7.38 14.65 -1.37
N ILE A 98 8.24 13.89 -2.06
CA ILE A 98 9.69 14.17 -2.12
C ILE A 98 9.97 15.41 -2.97
N VAL A 99 9.37 15.48 -4.17
CA VAL A 99 9.58 16.59 -5.12
C VAL A 99 9.16 17.91 -4.48
N ARG A 100 8.01 17.96 -3.81
CA ARG A 100 7.51 19.15 -3.11
C ARG A 100 8.23 19.44 -1.80
N GLY A 101 9.05 18.52 -1.31
CA GLY A 101 9.83 18.74 -0.09
C GLY A 101 9.02 18.62 1.20
N TYR A 102 8.01 17.75 1.21
CA TYR A 102 7.29 17.42 2.44
C TYR A 102 8.27 16.90 3.50
N TYR A 103 8.06 17.31 4.76
CA TYR A 103 8.91 16.88 5.87
C TYR A 103 8.81 15.37 6.09
N PHE A 104 7.59 14.85 6.14
CA PHE A 104 7.28 13.42 6.08
C PHE A 104 5.88 13.23 5.48
N TYR A 105 5.69 12.17 4.69
CA TYR A 105 4.39 11.81 4.13
C TYR A 105 3.94 10.47 4.72
N GLY A 106 3.07 10.57 5.71
CA GLY A 106 2.60 9.48 6.53
C GLY A 106 2.07 10.01 7.86
N GLY A 107 0.80 9.74 8.14
CA GLY A 107 0.19 9.89 9.46
C GLY A 107 -0.04 8.54 10.13
N GLY A 108 -0.55 8.55 11.37
CA GLY A 108 -0.93 7.34 12.08
C GLY A 108 0.21 6.33 12.19
N ASP A 109 0.00 5.12 11.69
CA ASP A 109 0.96 4.00 11.79
C ASP A 109 2.31 4.27 11.11
N ALA A 110 2.33 5.09 10.05
CA ALA A 110 3.57 5.47 9.38
C ALA A 110 4.53 6.25 10.30
N LEU A 111 4.00 6.99 11.30
CA LEU A 111 4.80 7.69 12.29
C LEU A 111 5.45 6.71 13.29
N THR A 112 4.72 5.69 13.74
CA THR A 112 5.28 4.61 14.55
C THR A 112 6.39 3.87 13.80
N HIS A 113 6.18 3.58 12.52
CA HIS A 113 7.21 2.99 11.68
C HIS A 113 8.43 3.89 11.45
N LEU A 114 8.24 5.22 11.42
CA LEU A 114 9.36 6.16 11.44
C LEU A 114 10.16 6.05 12.75
N GLY A 115 9.49 5.89 13.89
CA GLY A 115 10.12 5.58 15.18
C GLY A 115 10.99 4.33 15.09
N TYR A 116 10.39 3.20 14.69
CA TYR A 116 11.13 1.93 14.54
C TYR A 116 12.32 2.02 13.58
N ALA A 117 12.17 2.76 12.46
CA ALA A 117 13.28 2.97 11.55
C ALA A 117 14.40 3.83 12.16
N LYS A 118 14.06 4.84 12.98
CA LYS A 118 15.05 5.63 13.72
C LYS A 118 15.78 4.78 14.76
N ASP A 119 15.06 3.95 15.50
CA ASP A 119 15.66 3.04 16.49
C ASP A 119 16.60 2.02 15.84
N MET A 120 16.18 1.44 14.72
CA MET A 120 17.00 0.52 13.92
C MET A 120 18.25 1.20 13.32
N ALA A 121 18.15 2.50 13.00
CA ALA A 121 19.31 3.27 12.56
C ALA A 121 20.25 3.60 13.74
N GLY A 122 19.72 3.68 14.95
CA GLY A 122 20.45 3.88 16.19
C GLY A 122 21.13 2.61 16.70
N SER A 123 21.22 2.48 18.02
CA SER A 123 21.75 1.30 18.71
C SER A 123 20.70 0.60 19.58
N SER A 124 19.43 1.03 19.50
CA SER A 124 18.38 0.69 20.45
C SER A 124 17.48 -0.47 20.02
N ALA A 125 17.28 -0.70 18.72
CA ALA A 125 16.44 -1.79 18.22
C ALA A 125 17.19 -2.72 17.27
N GLU A 126 17.02 -4.03 17.48
CA GLU A 126 17.62 -5.06 16.62
C GLU A 126 16.67 -5.47 15.49
N PHE A 127 17.22 -5.71 14.30
CA PHE A 127 16.49 -6.16 13.10
C PHE A 127 15.53 -7.34 13.35
N PHE A 128 15.83 -8.20 14.33
CA PHE A 128 15.07 -9.41 14.63
C PHE A 128 13.93 -9.22 15.63
N GLU A 129 13.80 -8.05 16.25
CA GLU A 129 12.73 -7.74 17.21
C GLU A 129 11.44 -7.29 16.51
N HIS A 130 11.55 -6.85 15.25
CA HIS A 130 10.41 -6.47 14.44
C HIS A 130 9.95 -7.63 13.55
N ILE A 131 8.63 -7.86 13.50
CA ILE A 131 8.02 -8.91 12.68
C ILE A 131 8.16 -8.66 11.16
N TYR A 132 8.35 -7.40 10.74
CA TYR A 132 8.48 -6.98 9.34
C TYR A 132 9.63 -5.97 9.12
N PRO A 133 10.90 -6.36 9.38
CA PRO A 133 12.02 -5.42 9.43
C PRO A 133 12.53 -4.99 8.04
N GLY A 134 12.05 -5.65 6.97
CA GLY A 134 12.54 -5.44 5.61
C GLY A 134 12.33 -4.01 5.12
N GLY A 135 11.16 -3.43 5.42
CA GLY A 135 10.84 -2.06 4.99
C GLY A 135 11.72 -1.05 5.71
N HIS A 136 11.72 -1.11 7.05
CA HIS A 136 12.55 -0.24 7.89
C HIS A 136 14.03 -0.30 7.51
N SER A 137 14.59 -1.50 7.38
CA SER A 137 16.01 -1.68 7.02
C SER A 137 16.34 -1.16 5.62
N PHE A 138 15.42 -1.31 4.65
CA PHE A 138 15.61 -0.76 3.32
C PHE A 138 15.56 0.78 3.34
N GLY A 139 14.60 1.37 4.06
CA GLY A 139 14.54 2.82 4.28
C GLY A 139 15.77 3.37 4.99
N VAL A 140 16.27 2.69 6.03
CA VAL A 140 17.51 3.07 6.73
C VAL A 140 18.73 2.96 5.82
N PHE A 141 18.84 1.88 5.03
CA PHE A 141 19.89 1.74 4.03
C PHE A 141 19.89 2.90 3.05
N LEU A 142 18.73 3.25 2.50
CA LEU A 142 18.58 4.37 1.57
C LEU A 142 18.94 5.70 2.23
N ALA A 143 18.49 5.94 3.47
CA ALA A 143 18.83 7.13 4.23
C ALA A 143 20.34 7.29 4.40
N ARG A 144 21.03 6.21 4.80
CA ARG A 144 22.49 6.21 4.99
C ARG A 144 23.26 6.32 3.68
N ALA A 145 22.80 5.66 2.61
CA ALA A 145 23.43 5.70 1.30
C ALA A 145 23.33 7.08 0.64
N MET A 146 22.25 7.81 0.89
CA MET A 146 22.01 9.15 0.36
C MET A 146 22.41 10.28 1.32
N ASP A 147 22.87 9.94 2.53
CA ASP A 147 23.18 10.89 3.60
C ASP A 147 22.02 11.85 3.92
N VAL A 148 20.83 11.28 4.12
CA VAL A 148 19.60 12.02 4.45
C VAL A 148 18.97 11.48 5.75
N PRO A 149 18.15 12.28 6.44
CA PRO A 149 17.35 11.80 7.56
C PRO A 149 16.49 10.57 7.22
N VAL A 150 16.32 9.66 8.20
CA VAL A 150 15.59 8.38 8.06
C VAL A 150 14.19 8.55 7.45
N ARG A 151 13.48 9.63 7.78
CA ARG A 151 12.16 9.97 7.21
C ARG A 151 12.14 10.04 5.68
N TYR A 152 13.21 10.56 5.07
CA TYR A 152 13.35 10.56 3.62
C TYR A 152 13.67 9.16 3.11
N GLY A 153 14.46 8.38 3.85
CA GLY A 153 14.72 6.97 3.55
C GLY A 153 13.45 6.16 3.32
N LEU A 154 12.47 6.26 4.23
CA LEU A 154 11.17 5.57 4.10
C LEU A 154 10.33 6.07 2.91
N MET A 155 10.38 7.38 2.60
CA MET A 155 9.71 7.92 1.42
C MET A 155 10.37 7.42 0.12
N TYR A 156 11.70 7.39 0.07
CA TYR A 156 12.45 6.87 -1.08
C TYR A 156 12.25 5.37 -1.26
N GLU A 157 12.10 4.62 -0.18
CA GLU A 157 11.80 3.20 -0.21
C GLU A 157 10.45 2.93 -0.89
N THR A 158 9.42 3.68 -0.52
CA THR A 158 8.08 3.52 -1.12
C THR A 158 8.10 3.91 -2.61
N LEU A 159 8.89 4.94 -2.97
CA LEU A 159 9.15 5.29 -4.36
C LEU A 159 9.89 4.17 -5.11
N ALA A 160 10.89 3.54 -4.48
CA ALA A 160 11.70 2.48 -5.06
C ALA A 160 10.85 1.22 -5.35
N VAL A 161 10.01 0.77 -4.40
CA VAL A 161 9.12 -0.38 -4.65
C VAL A 161 8.03 -0.07 -5.67
N SER A 162 7.59 1.19 -5.77
CA SER A 162 6.72 1.63 -6.86
C SER A 162 7.42 1.51 -8.22
N ALA A 163 8.70 1.91 -8.31
CA ALA A 163 9.51 1.71 -9.53
C ALA A 163 9.71 0.22 -9.86
N VAL A 164 9.87 -0.64 -8.85
CA VAL A 164 9.90 -2.10 -9.01
C VAL A 164 8.59 -2.59 -9.63
N THR A 165 7.43 -2.14 -9.16
CA THR A 165 6.12 -2.47 -9.77
C THR A 165 6.06 -2.01 -11.23
N LEU A 166 6.41 -0.75 -11.50
CA LEU A 166 6.39 -0.16 -12.86
C LEU A 166 7.28 -0.92 -13.84
N LEU A 167 8.38 -1.52 -13.35
CA LEU A 167 9.30 -2.31 -14.16
C LEU A 167 8.84 -3.77 -14.31
N PHE A 168 8.47 -4.44 -13.23
CA PHE A 168 8.30 -5.90 -13.25
C PHE A 168 6.91 -6.35 -13.70
N VAL A 169 5.87 -5.52 -13.61
CA VAL A 169 4.56 -5.82 -14.22
C VAL A 169 4.67 -5.97 -15.76
N PRO A 170 5.23 -5.01 -16.53
CA PRO A 170 5.43 -5.20 -17.97
C PRO A 170 6.36 -6.38 -18.29
N LEU A 171 7.36 -6.66 -17.46
CA LEU A 171 8.24 -7.82 -17.65
C LEU A 171 7.51 -9.16 -17.41
N CYS A 172 6.57 -9.22 -16.47
CA CYS A 172 5.65 -10.36 -16.30
C CYS A 172 4.81 -10.60 -17.55
N VAL A 173 4.32 -9.55 -18.19
CA VAL A 173 3.56 -9.66 -19.44
C VAL A 173 4.47 -10.11 -20.59
N TRP A 174 5.65 -9.51 -20.70
CA TRP A 174 6.64 -9.85 -21.73
C TRP A 174 7.12 -11.31 -21.64
N VAL A 175 7.45 -11.79 -20.45
CA VAL A 175 8.02 -13.14 -20.30
C VAL A 175 7.05 -14.23 -20.74
N VAL A 176 5.76 -13.93 -20.64
CA VAL A 176 4.63 -14.81 -20.92
C VAL A 176 4.15 -14.73 -22.38
N LEU A 177 4.10 -13.53 -22.97
CA LEU A 177 3.64 -13.31 -24.35
C LEU A 177 4.76 -13.24 -25.40
N ARG A 178 5.97 -12.83 -24.99
CA ARG A 178 7.15 -12.61 -25.85
C ARG A 178 6.91 -11.65 -27.02
N ASP A 179 5.97 -10.72 -26.83
CA ASP A 179 5.66 -9.65 -27.78
C ASP A 179 6.03 -8.28 -27.17
N GLU A 180 6.78 -7.50 -27.94
CA GLU A 180 7.18 -6.15 -27.55
C GLU A 180 5.97 -5.19 -27.47
N ARG A 181 4.90 -5.42 -28.25
CA ARG A 181 3.70 -4.55 -28.21
C ARG A 181 2.89 -4.79 -26.94
N ALA A 182 2.80 -6.04 -26.49
CA ALA A 182 2.18 -6.38 -25.21
C ALA A 182 2.86 -5.71 -24.00
N VAL A 183 4.16 -5.35 -24.10
CA VAL A 183 4.87 -4.58 -23.06
C VAL A 183 4.21 -3.23 -22.84
N VAL A 184 3.66 -2.59 -23.88
CA VAL A 184 2.96 -1.30 -23.74
C VAL A 184 1.72 -1.46 -22.87
N ALA A 185 0.92 -2.51 -23.10
CA ALA A 185 -0.26 -2.82 -22.28
C ALA A 185 0.14 -3.17 -20.83
N GLY A 186 1.25 -3.88 -20.64
CA GLY A 186 1.81 -4.17 -19.31
C GLY A 186 2.27 -2.91 -18.58
N ALA A 187 2.98 -2.01 -19.27
CA ALA A 187 3.49 -0.77 -18.71
C ALA A 187 2.33 0.18 -18.36
N PHE A 188 1.34 0.30 -19.24
CA PHE A 188 0.12 1.06 -18.96
C PHE A 188 -0.60 0.52 -17.72
N SER A 189 -0.80 -0.79 -17.63
CA SER A 189 -1.44 -1.42 -16.46
C SER A 189 -0.66 -1.18 -15.16
N ALA A 190 0.67 -1.16 -15.21
CA ALA A 190 1.52 -0.87 -14.06
C ALA A 190 1.39 0.59 -13.60
N MET A 191 1.30 1.52 -14.54
CA MET A 191 1.14 2.96 -14.29
C MET A 191 -0.15 3.32 -13.57
N LEU A 192 -1.17 2.46 -13.62
CA LEU A 192 -2.43 2.65 -12.89
C LEU A 192 -2.28 2.48 -11.38
N LEU A 193 -1.23 1.76 -10.92
CA LEU A 193 -0.96 1.48 -9.50
C LEU A 193 -2.21 0.97 -8.73
N MET A 194 -3.01 0.14 -9.40
CA MET A 194 -4.28 -0.42 -8.90
C MET A 194 -4.24 -1.10 -7.51
N PRO A 195 -3.09 -1.62 -7.02
CA PRO A 195 -3.01 -2.11 -5.65
C PRO A 195 -3.28 -1.06 -4.58
N ILE A 196 -3.10 0.24 -4.85
CA ILE A 196 -3.34 1.33 -3.89
C ILE A 196 -4.82 1.70 -3.90
N ASN A 197 -5.49 1.55 -2.75
CA ASN A 197 -6.93 1.80 -2.61
C ASN A 197 -7.32 2.80 -1.52
N ASN A 198 -6.35 3.27 -0.72
CA ASN A 198 -6.56 4.20 0.40
C ASN A 198 -7.56 3.77 1.49
N ILE A 199 -8.03 2.52 1.44
CA ILE A 199 -8.80 1.90 2.53
C ILE A 199 -7.85 1.12 3.44
N SER A 200 -6.97 0.32 2.85
CA SER A 200 -6.01 -0.49 3.61
C SER A 200 -4.67 -0.71 2.89
N THR A 201 -4.53 -0.20 1.67
CA THR A 201 -3.24 -0.06 0.99
C THR A 201 -3.03 1.40 0.59
N THR A 202 -1.99 2.01 1.15
CA THR A 202 -1.64 3.42 0.95
C THR A 202 -0.24 3.54 0.34
N ILE A 203 0.09 4.74 -0.15
CA ILE A 203 1.43 5.11 -0.63
C ILE A 203 2.32 5.74 0.45
N SER A 204 1.76 6.09 1.62
CA SER A 204 2.59 6.33 2.80
C SER A 204 3.35 5.04 3.17
N PHE A 205 4.42 5.14 3.97
CA PHE A 205 5.11 3.94 4.44
C PHE A 205 4.12 3.04 5.20
N HIS A 206 3.86 1.89 4.62
CA HIS A 206 2.96 0.86 5.12
C HIS A 206 3.50 -0.49 4.65
N THR A 207 3.94 -1.32 5.59
CA THR A 207 4.74 -2.53 5.31
C THR A 207 4.02 -3.51 4.38
N TYR A 208 2.70 -3.67 4.50
CA TYR A 208 1.92 -4.49 3.56
C TYR A 208 1.90 -3.90 2.13
N SER A 209 1.75 -2.58 1.99
CA SER A 209 1.80 -1.91 0.68
C SER A 209 3.17 -2.08 0.02
N VAL A 210 4.24 -1.92 0.80
CA VAL A 210 5.62 -2.10 0.32
C VAL A 210 5.83 -3.52 -0.21
N ALA A 211 5.44 -4.54 0.57
CA ALA A 211 5.54 -5.93 0.13
C ALA A 211 4.71 -6.22 -1.13
N THR A 212 3.50 -5.65 -1.21
CA THR A 212 2.61 -5.79 -2.37
C THR A 212 3.19 -5.16 -3.64
N LEU A 213 3.81 -3.98 -3.55
CA LEU A 213 4.48 -3.32 -4.67
C LEU A 213 5.83 -3.98 -5.02
N PHE A 214 6.42 -4.73 -4.09
CA PHE A 214 7.61 -5.53 -4.37
C PHE A 214 7.28 -6.87 -5.06
N PHE A 215 6.12 -7.46 -4.75
CA PHE A 215 5.69 -8.77 -5.25
C PHE A 215 5.82 -9.01 -6.77
N PRO A 216 5.55 -8.04 -7.68
CA PRO A 216 5.76 -8.22 -9.12
C PRO A 216 7.15 -8.75 -9.49
N PHE A 217 8.20 -8.41 -8.73
CA PHE A 217 9.54 -8.94 -8.96
C PHE A 217 9.63 -10.45 -8.68
N ALA A 218 9.08 -10.91 -7.56
CA ALA A 218 9.02 -12.33 -7.23
C ALA A 218 8.18 -13.11 -8.27
N LEU A 219 7.06 -12.52 -8.69
CA LEU A 219 6.18 -13.11 -9.71
C LEU A 219 6.85 -13.19 -11.08
N TYR A 220 7.62 -12.18 -11.47
CA TYR A 220 8.40 -12.21 -12.73
C TYR A 220 9.39 -13.37 -12.74
N LEU A 221 10.12 -13.59 -11.65
CA LEU A 221 11.05 -14.73 -11.55
C LEU A 221 10.30 -16.07 -11.59
N ALA A 222 9.13 -16.15 -10.95
CA ALA A 222 8.29 -17.34 -11.01
C ALA A 222 7.81 -17.62 -12.45
N PHE A 223 7.32 -16.61 -13.18
CA PHE A 223 6.95 -16.77 -14.59
C PHE A 223 8.14 -17.11 -15.47
N LYS A 224 9.30 -16.47 -15.26
CA LYS A 224 10.53 -16.81 -15.97
C LYS A 224 10.95 -18.25 -15.72
N HIS A 225 10.74 -18.78 -14.51
CA HIS A 225 11.05 -20.17 -14.18
C HIS A 225 10.11 -21.18 -14.87
N ILE A 226 8.79 -20.92 -14.91
CA ILE A 226 7.81 -21.88 -15.44
C ILE A 226 7.64 -21.84 -16.98
N THR A 227 8.12 -20.79 -17.65
CA THR A 227 7.95 -20.56 -19.10
C THR A 227 9.13 -21.10 -19.93
N ARG A 228 8.91 -21.37 -21.23
CA ARG A 228 9.83 -22.12 -22.12
C ARG A 228 11.20 -21.45 -22.36
N GLY A 229 11.39 -20.20 -21.91
CA GLY A 229 12.66 -19.47 -21.95
C GLY A 229 13.49 -19.57 -20.67
N ALA A 230 13.21 -20.52 -19.78
CA ALA A 230 13.98 -20.79 -18.57
C ALA A 230 15.28 -21.59 -18.83
N GLU A 231 15.44 -22.13 -20.05
CA GLU A 231 16.62 -22.88 -20.46
C GLU A 231 17.77 -21.89 -20.72
N ASP A 232 18.56 -21.66 -19.69
CA ASP A 232 19.92 -21.19 -19.88
C ASP A 232 20.74 -22.41 -20.29
N GLU A 233 21.26 -22.44 -21.52
CA GLU A 233 22.04 -23.58 -22.04
C GLU A 233 23.27 -23.88 -21.17
N ALA A 234 23.74 -22.89 -20.39
CA ALA A 234 24.87 -23.02 -19.48
C ALA A 234 24.52 -23.74 -18.16
N LEU A 235 23.24 -23.91 -17.81
CA LEU A 235 22.80 -24.51 -16.55
C LEU A 235 22.17 -25.89 -16.76
N PRO A 236 22.27 -26.81 -15.78
CA PRO A 236 21.53 -28.07 -15.82
C PRO A 236 20.03 -27.84 -16.03
N THR A 237 19.35 -28.76 -16.72
CA THR A 237 17.92 -28.62 -17.10
C THR A 237 16.95 -28.48 -15.92
N TRP A 238 17.38 -28.80 -14.71
CA TRP A 238 16.61 -28.63 -13.47
C TRP A 238 16.86 -27.29 -12.77
N LEU A 239 17.88 -26.52 -13.19
CA LEU A 239 18.26 -25.23 -12.63
C LEU A 239 17.99 -24.11 -13.66
N SER A 240 17.65 -22.92 -13.20
CA SER A 240 17.61 -21.71 -14.04
C SER A 240 18.23 -20.56 -13.27
N ALA A 241 18.75 -19.55 -13.97
CA ALA A 241 19.20 -18.32 -13.33
C ALA A 241 18.07 -17.69 -12.48
N ALA A 242 16.81 -17.79 -12.93
CA ALA A 242 15.66 -17.39 -12.14
C ALA A 242 15.51 -18.20 -10.85
N SER A 243 15.77 -19.51 -10.88
CA SER A 243 15.77 -20.37 -9.69
C SER A 243 16.85 -19.97 -8.69
N ILE A 244 18.06 -19.63 -9.17
CA ILE A 244 19.19 -19.25 -8.31
C ILE A 244 18.91 -17.91 -7.61
N VAL A 245 18.31 -16.96 -8.33
CA VAL A 245 18.01 -15.63 -7.79
C VAL A 245 16.74 -15.63 -6.94
N SER A 246 15.76 -16.49 -7.23
CA SER A 246 14.43 -16.46 -6.58
C SER A 246 14.42 -16.52 -5.04
N PRO A 247 15.35 -17.17 -4.32
CA PRO A 247 15.37 -17.13 -2.86
C PRO A 247 15.47 -15.70 -2.30
N LEU A 248 16.20 -14.79 -2.97
CA LEU A 248 16.41 -13.43 -2.47
C LEU A 248 15.11 -12.62 -2.36
N PRO A 249 14.29 -12.44 -3.41
CA PRO A 249 13.01 -11.76 -3.27
C PRO A 249 12.00 -12.57 -2.44
N LEU A 250 12.08 -13.89 -2.38
CA LEU A 250 11.16 -14.67 -1.53
C LEU A 250 11.44 -14.43 -0.04
N VAL A 251 12.71 -14.38 0.36
CA VAL A 251 13.10 -13.91 1.71
C VAL A 251 12.66 -12.46 1.90
N GLY A 252 12.90 -11.60 0.91
CA GLY A 252 12.50 -10.19 0.95
C GLY A 252 11.01 -9.99 1.20
N VAL A 253 10.12 -10.75 0.55
CA VAL A 253 8.67 -10.66 0.77
C VAL A 253 8.31 -11.03 2.22
N VAL A 254 8.93 -12.06 2.81
CA VAL A 254 8.73 -12.42 4.23
C VAL A 254 9.16 -11.28 5.14
N MET A 255 10.34 -10.70 4.89
CA MET A 255 10.88 -9.61 5.71
C MET A 255 10.09 -8.30 5.54
N PHE A 256 9.54 -8.02 4.36
CA PHE A 256 8.70 -6.84 4.14
C PHE A 256 7.34 -7.01 4.80
N HIS A 257 6.67 -8.15 4.62
CA HIS A 257 5.41 -8.42 5.31
C HIS A 257 5.02 -9.90 5.28
N PRO A 258 4.91 -10.59 6.44
CA PRO A 258 4.50 -11.99 6.50
C PRO A 258 3.12 -12.29 5.90
N GLN A 259 2.13 -11.40 6.06
CA GLN A 259 0.80 -11.62 5.47
C GLN A 259 0.84 -11.65 3.93
N VAL A 260 1.65 -10.79 3.29
CA VAL A 260 1.86 -10.84 1.83
C VAL A 260 2.65 -12.10 1.46
N ALA A 261 3.63 -12.50 2.27
CA ALA A 261 4.35 -13.75 2.05
C ALA A 261 3.43 -14.99 2.09
N LEU A 262 2.43 -14.99 2.97
CA LEU A 262 1.39 -16.01 3.01
C LEU A 262 0.55 -16.01 1.74
N ASP A 263 0.15 -14.84 1.22
CA ASP A 263 -0.55 -14.73 -0.07
C ASP A 263 0.28 -15.32 -1.21
N VAL A 264 1.58 -14.99 -1.26
CA VAL A 264 2.51 -15.55 -2.26
C VAL A 264 2.69 -17.05 -2.08
N LEU A 265 2.73 -17.55 -0.83
CA LEU A 265 2.84 -18.97 -0.53
C LEU A 265 1.62 -19.75 -1.02
N ILE A 266 0.40 -19.26 -0.74
CA ILE A 266 -0.85 -19.87 -1.23
C ILE A 266 -0.87 -19.87 -2.76
N LEU A 267 -0.47 -18.76 -3.39
CA LEU A 267 -0.37 -18.65 -4.85
C LEU A 267 0.60 -19.69 -5.42
N PHE A 268 1.82 -19.77 -4.89
CA PHE A 268 2.86 -20.67 -5.39
C PHE A 268 2.53 -22.15 -5.12
N ALA A 269 1.96 -22.45 -3.95
CA ALA A 269 1.43 -23.79 -3.65
C ALA A 269 0.34 -24.19 -4.64
N THR A 270 -0.53 -23.26 -5.03
CA THR A 270 -1.54 -23.48 -6.06
C THR A 270 -0.89 -23.76 -7.42
N PHE A 271 0.13 -22.99 -7.81
CA PHE A 271 0.85 -23.22 -9.08
C PHE A 271 1.50 -24.61 -9.12
N VAL A 272 2.10 -25.05 -8.00
CA VAL A 272 2.65 -26.40 -7.85
C VAL A 272 1.53 -27.45 -7.98
N PHE A 273 0.44 -27.30 -7.24
CA PHE A 273 -0.70 -28.23 -7.27
C PHE A 273 -1.27 -28.38 -8.69
N VAL A 274 -1.59 -27.26 -9.35
CA VAL A 274 -2.11 -27.25 -10.71
C VAL A 274 -1.10 -27.88 -11.69
N GLY A 275 0.18 -27.54 -11.57
CA GLY A 275 1.25 -28.12 -12.39
C GLY A 275 1.36 -29.65 -12.24
N VAL A 276 1.28 -30.15 -11.00
CA VAL A 276 1.30 -31.59 -10.70
C VAL A 276 0.07 -32.29 -11.27
N VAL A 277 -1.13 -31.75 -11.04
CA VAL A 277 -2.39 -32.32 -11.56
C VAL A 277 -2.36 -32.34 -13.09
N ALA A 278 -1.95 -31.24 -13.73
CA ALA A 278 -1.84 -31.17 -15.19
C ALA A 278 -0.87 -32.22 -15.75
N ARG A 279 0.25 -32.48 -15.06
CA ARG A 279 1.21 -33.53 -15.43
C ARG A 279 0.62 -34.92 -15.28
N GLN A 280 -0.08 -35.21 -14.18
CA GLN A 280 -0.72 -36.53 -13.96
C GLN A 280 -1.83 -36.84 -14.97
N LEU A 281 -2.64 -35.84 -15.33
CA LEU A 281 -3.68 -36.01 -16.35
C LEU A 281 -3.08 -36.30 -17.74
N ARG A 282 -1.95 -35.67 -18.08
CA ARG A 282 -1.23 -35.91 -19.34
C ARG A 282 -0.60 -37.29 -19.41
N THR A 283 -0.02 -37.78 -18.31
CA THR A 283 0.57 -39.14 -18.29
C THR A 283 -0.49 -40.23 -18.39
N ARG A 284 -1.67 -40.05 -17.77
CA ARG A 284 -2.81 -40.97 -17.90
C ARG A 284 -3.39 -41.04 -19.32
N GLY A 285 -3.35 -39.93 -20.07
CA GLY A 285 -3.84 -39.88 -21.45
C GLY A 285 -2.89 -40.45 -22.53
N ARG A 286 -1.63 -40.75 -22.18
CA ARG A 286 -0.59 -41.26 -23.12
C ARG A 286 -0.30 -42.75 -22.94
N THR A 287 -1.30 -43.56 -22.59
CA THR A 287 -1.22 -45.02 -22.39
C THR A 287 -1.00 -45.84 -23.67
N GLY A 288 -0.32 -45.28 -24.67
CA GLY A 288 0.11 -45.99 -25.88
C GLY A 288 1.38 -45.36 -26.44
N GLN A 289 2.50 -46.08 -26.33
CA GLN A 289 3.84 -45.78 -26.87
C GLN A 289 4.64 -44.68 -26.15
N GLY A 290 5.59 -45.12 -25.30
CA GLY A 290 6.71 -44.29 -24.81
C GLY A 290 6.46 -43.54 -23.51
N ALA A 291 5.98 -44.21 -22.46
CA ALA A 291 5.90 -43.67 -21.10
C ALA A 291 7.30 -43.55 -20.46
N GLY A 292 8.16 -42.69 -20.99
CA GLY A 292 9.33 -42.23 -20.26
C GLY A 292 8.90 -41.42 -19.03
N VAL A 293 9.63 -41.56 -17.92
CA VAL A 293 9.48 -40.66 -16.76
C VAL A 293 9.65 -39.23 -17.28
N VAL A 294 8.55 -38.46 -17.32
CA VAL A 294 8.60 -37.05 -17.69
C VAL A 294 9.45 -36.35 -16.62
N ALA A 295 10.73 -36.11 -16.86
CA ALA A 295 11.57 -35.37 -15.93
C ALA A 295 11.04 -33.93 -15.79
N ASP A 296 11.18 -33.34 -14.60
CA ASP A 296 10.87 -31.92 -14.40
C ASP A 296 11.77 -31.07 -15.34
N GLY A 297 11.18 -30.14 -16.07
CA GLY A 297 11.89 -29.33 -17.06
C GLY A 297 12.38 -30.07 -18.31
N GLY A 298 11.92 -31.30 -18.58
CA GLY A 298 12.22 -32.00 -19.84
C GLY A 298 11.50 -31.38 -21.05
N ARG A 299 12.07 -31.55 -22.26
CA ARG A 299 11.48 -31.10 -23.55
C ARG A 299 9.99 -31.44 -23.63
N GLY A 300 9.14 -30.43 -23.43
CA GLY A 300 7.68 -30.53 -23.55
C GLY A 300 6.87 -30.41 -22.25
N SER A 301 7.48 -30.33 -21.06
CA SER A 301 6.76 -30.17 -19.78
C SER A 301 7.19 -28.91 -19.01
N PRO A 302 6.24 -28.08 -18.52
CA PRO A 302 6.57 -26.90 -17.73
C PRO A 302 7.22 -27.29 -16.39
N ARG A 303 8.16 -26.46 -15.92
CA ARG A 303 8.80 -26.63 -14.60
C ARG A 303 7.83 -26.36 -13.47
N LEU A 304 8.00 -27.07 -12.35
CA LEU A 304 7.21 -26.86 -11.13
C LEU A 304 7.95 -25.91 -10.17
N LEU A 305 7.21 -25.07 -9.45
CA LEU A 305 7.77 -24.15 -8.44
C LEU A 305 8.10 -24.82 -7.10
N ILE A 306 8.34 -26.13 -7.05
CA ILE A 306 8.50 -26.87 -5.79
C ILE A 306 9.63 -26.26 -4.94
N GLY A 307 10.79 -25.99 -5.54
CA GLY A 307 11.93 -25.42 -4.83
C GLY A 307 11.63 -24.04 -4.24
N GLN A 308 11.01 -23.16 -5.02
CA GLN A 308 10.62 -21.82 -4.59
C GLN A 308 9.57 -21.86 -3.49
N THR A 309 8.55 -22.70 -3.63
CA THR A 309 7.51 -22.89 -2.61
C THR A 309 8.10 -23.42 -1.31
N LEU A 310 9.02 -24.40 -1.37
CA LEU A 310 9.67 -24.94 -0.18
C LEU A 310 10.57 -23.92 0.51
N VAL A 311 11.36 -23.15 -0.24
CA VAL A 311 12.18 -22.06 0.32
C VAL A 311 11.29 -21.02 0.99
N LEU A 312 10.25 -20.56 0.31
CA LEU A 312 9.31 -19.59 0.88
C LEU A 312 8.63 -20.14 2.14
N ALA A 313 8.11 -21.38 2.09
CA ALA A 313 7.47 -22.01 3.24
C ALA A 313 8.43 -22.15 4.43
N LEU A 314 9.68 -22.59 4.19
CA LEU A 314 10.67 -22.76 5.24
C LEU A 314 11.03 -21.42 5.89
N VAL A 315 11.37 -20.41 5.09
CA VAL A 315 11.73 -19.08 5.60
C VAL A 315 10.54 -18.45 6.33
N PHE A 316 9.34 -18.54 5.74
CA PHE A 316 8.11 -18.05 6.37
C PHE A 316 7.88 -18.70 7.72
N LEU A 317 7.88 -20.04 7.80
CA LEU A 317 7.62 -20.76 9.06
C LEU A 317 8.68 -20.46 10.12
N LEU A 318 9.96 -20.47 9.75
CA LEU A 318 11.06 -20.17 10.67
C LEU A 318 11.02 -18.74 11.21
N TRP A 319 10.56 -17.78 10.42
CA TRP A 319 10.44 -16.39 10.83
C TRP A 319 9.22 -16.17 11.71
N VAL A 320 8.06 -16.55 11.19
CA VAL A 320 6.74 -16.22 11.74
C VAL A 320 6.47 -16.95 13.06
N SER A 321 7.09 -18.13 13.28
CA SER A 321 6.97 -18.87 14.55
C SER A 321 7.62 -18.17 15.75
N GLN A 322 8.42 -17.13 15.52
CA GLN A 322 9.11 -16.41 16.60
C GLN A 322 8.26 -15.30 17.23
N PHE A 323 7.14 -14.91 16.58
CA PHE A 323 6.37 -13.72 16.97
C PHE A 323 4.96 -14.09 17.45
N ASN A 324 4.59 -13.62 18.64
CA ASN A 324 3.26 -13.83 19.20
C ASN A 324 2.13 -13.23 18.32
N LYS A 325 2.42 -12.12 17.63
CA LYS A 325 1.48 -11.45 16.72
C LYS A 325 0.90 -12.38 15.64
N THR A 326 1.66 -13.38 15.22
CA THR A 326 1.18 -14.41 14.29
C THR A 326 0.02 -15.21 14.88
N TYR A 327 0.21 -15.69 16.12
CA TYR A 327 -0.76 -16.54 16.79
C TYR A 327 -2.03 -15.76 17.09
N ILE A 328 -1.90 -14.49 17.52
CA ILE A 328 -3.02 -13.56 17.69
C ILE A 328 -3.81 -13.41 16.38
N PHE A 329 -3.13 -13.19 15.25
CA PHE A 329 -3.81 -13.09 13.96
C PHE A 329 -4.56 -14.37 13.59
N ALA A 330 -3.94 -15.53 13.79
CA ALA A 330 -4.56 -16.82 13.51
C ALA A 330 -5.78 -17.09 14.39
N GLU A 331 -5.67 -16.79 15.69
CA GLU A 331 -6.76 -16.89 16.66
C GLU A 331 -7.91 -15.95 16.30
N ASN A 332 -7.63 -14.67 16.02
CA ASN A 332 -8.65 -13.71 15.60
C ASN A 332 -9.38 -14.14 14.33
N LEU A 333 -8.67 -14.74 13.36
CA LEU A 333 -9.28 -15.28 12.15
C LEU A 333 -10.20 -16.47 12.45
N VAL A 334 -9.76 -17.41 13.29
CA VAL A 334 -10.57 -18.57 13.70
C VAL A 334 -11.80 -18.11 14.48
N ASN A 335 -11.62 -17.25 15.48
CA ASN A 335 -12.71 -16.69 16.28
C ASN A 335 -13.72 -15.94 15.40
N SER A 336 -13.24 -15.13 14.44
CA SER A 336 -14.13 -14.41 13.51
C SER A 336 -14.97 -15.36 12.64
N LEU A 337 -14.38 -16.48 12.19
CA LEU A 337 -15.11 -17.51 11.43
C LEU A 337 -16.10 -18.27 12.30
N GLU A 338 -15.72 -18.65 13.52
CA GLU A 338 -16.59 -19.33 14.47
C GLU A 338 -17.79 -18.45 14.83
N THR A 339 -17.56 -17.19 15.20
CA THR A 339 -18.62 -16.21 15.48
C THR A 339 -19.53 -16.04 14.27
N PHE A 340 -19.00 -15.84 13.06
CA PHE A 340 -19.82 -15.75 11.86
C PHE A 340 -20.69 -17.00 11.64
N THR A 341 -20.14 -18.20 11.84
CA THR A 341 -20.92 -19.44 11.69
C THR A 341 -21.99 -19.61 12.78
N ALA A 342 -21.77 -19.06 13.97
CA ALA A 342 -22.67 -19.17 15.12
C ALA A 342 -23.79 -18.13 15.10
N THR A 343 -23.48 -16.86 14.80
CA THR A 343 -24.41 -15.73 14.91
C THR A 343 -24.91 -15.24 13.55
N GLY A 344 -24.19 -15.52 12.46
CA GLY A 344 -24.44 -14.91 11.16
C GLY A 344 -24.08 -13.42 11.09
N GLU A 345 -23.58 -12.84 12.18
CA GLU A 345 -23.06 -11.47 12.23
C GLU A 345 -21.67 -11.44 11.59
N GLY A 346 -21.46 -10.50 10.67
CA GLY A 346 -20.21 -10.31 9.94
C GLY A 346 -20.09 -8.85 9.49
N ALA A 347 -19.35 -8.57 8.41
CA ALA A 347 -19.15 -7.21 7.89
C ALA A 347 -20.42 -6.44 7.48
N GLY A 348 -21.61 -7.05 7.55
CA GLY A 348 -22.88 -6.34 7.37
C GLY A 348 -23.06 -5.20 8.37
N ALA A 349 -22.69 -5.40 9.65
CA ALA A 349 -22.79 -4.36 10.68
C ALA A 349 -21.78 -3.21 10.43
N VAL A 350 -20.50 -3.55 10.22
CA VAL A 350 -19.46 -2.54 9.89
C VAL A 350 -19.78 -1.78 8.61
N ALA A 351 -20.34 -2.45 7.59
CA ALA A 351 -20.79 -1.80 6.36
C ALA A 351 -21.99 -0.89 6.60
N GLN A 352 -22.92 -1.28 7.49
CA GLN A 352 -24.04 -0.47 7.93
C GLN A 352 -23.55 0.80 8.66
N ASP A 353 -22.63 0.68 9.63
CA ASP A 353 -22.11 1.83 10.38
C ASP A 353 -21.37 2.83 9.50
N ARG A 354 -20.61 2.30 8.53
CA ARG A 354 -19.94 3.12 7.50
C ARG A 354 -20.95 3.76 6.55
N SER A 355 -22.05 3.07 6.22
CA SER A 355 -23.15 3.63 5.43
C SER A 355 -23.85 4.76 6.17
N GLU A 356 -24.17 4.58 7.45
CA GLU A 356 -24.77 5.62 8.29
C GLU A 356 -23.85 6.82 8.45
N SER A 357 -22.55 6.59 8.64
CA SER A 357 -21.55 7.66 8.72
C SER A 357 -21.43 8.43 7.40
N ALA A 358 -21.45 7.72 6.27
CA ALA A 358 -21.43 8.34 4.94
C ALA A 358 -22.71 9.13 4.65
N GLU A 359 -23.88 8.62 5.04
CA GLU A 359 -25.16 9.32 4.92
C GLU A 359 -25.19 10.61 5.75
N ARG A 360 -24.69 10.59 6.99
CA ARG A 360 -24.56 11.79 7.84
C ARG A 360 -23.64 12.84 7.21
N ALA A 361 -22.64 12.41 6.45
CA ALA A 361 -21.74 13.28 5.71
C ALA A 361 -22.31 13.79 4.36
N GLY A 362 -23.51 13.34 3.97
CA GLY A 362 -24.08 13.61 2.64
C GLY A 362 -23.33 12.92 1.50
N VAL A 363 -22.56 11.87 1.80
CA VAL A 363 -21.68 11.17 0.85
C VAL A 363 -22.35 9.89 0.34
N SER A 364 -22.40 9.74 -0.99
CA SER A 364 -22.86 8.50 -1.61
C SER A 364 -21.76 7.44 -1.59
N LEU A 365 -22.03 6.28 -0.98
CA LEU A 365 -21.14 5.11 -1.06
C LEU A 365 -20.89 4.65 -2.51
N VAL A 366 -21.89 4.78 -3.39
CA VAL A 366 -21.75 4.44 -4.81
C VAL A 366 -20.79 5.41 -5.50
N GLU A 367 -20.89 6.71 -5.19
CA GLU A 367 -19.95 7.70 -5.70
C GLU A 367 -18.51 7.38 -5.24
N LEU A 368 -18.32 7.11 -3.94
CA LEU A 368 -17.01 6.75 -3.40
C LEU A 368 -16.46 5.47 -4.04
N PHE A 369 -17.31 4.46 -4.22
CA PHE A 369 -16.94 3.22 -4.91
C PHE A 369 -16.50 3.48 -6.35
N VAL A 370 -17.21 4.32 -7.10
CA VAL A 370 -16.84 4.69 -8.47
C VAL A 370 -15.51 5.44 -8.47
N LYS A 371 -15.32 6.40 -7.57
CA LYS A 371 -14.07 7.17 -7.45
C LYS A 371 -12.86 6.27 -7.18
N LEU A 372 -13.00 5.29 -6.30
CA LEU A 372 -11.90 4.41 -5.88
C LEU A 372 -11.69 3.21 -6.81
N PHE A 373 -12.77 2.63 -7.36
CA PHE A 373 -12.72 1.29 -7.96
C PHE A 373 -13.22 1.20 -9.41
N ALA A 374 -13.63 2.29 -10.06
CA ALA A 374 -14.11 2.20 -11.45
C ALA A 374 -13.06 1.61 -12.40
N VAL A 375 -11.80 2.05 -12.31
CA VAL A 375 -10.70 1.52 -13.14
C VAL A 375 -10.40 0.06 -12.79
N ASN A 376 -10.36 -0.27 -11.49
CA ASN A 376 -10.17 -1.64 -11.01
C ASN A 376 -11.26 -2.57 -11.54
N LEU A 377 -12.52 -2.13 -11.53
CA LEU A 377 -13.65 -2.89 -12.04
C LEU A 377 -13.51 -3.20 -13.54
N LEU A 378 -13.09 -2.23 -14.36
CA LEU A 378 -12.84 -2.47 -15.80
C LEU A 378 -11.78 -3.55 -16.01
N TYR A 379 -10.72 -3.54 -15.20
CA TYR A 379 -9.66 -4.55 -15.25
C TYR A 379 -10.13 -5.92 -14.77
N ILE A 380 -10.93 -5.98 -13.70
CA ILE A 380 -11.55 -7.22 -13.21
C ILE A 380 -12.44 -7.82 -14.29
N LEU A 381 -13.30 -7.02 -14.94
CA LEU A 381 -14.17 -7.47 -16.01
C LEU A 381 -13.37 -7.96 -17.23
N GLY A 382 -12.32 -7.22 -17.63
CA GLY A 382 -11.43 -7.63 -18.72
C GLY A 382 -10.69 -8.94 -18.42
N ALA A 383 -10.18 -9.10 -17.20
CA ALA A 383 -9.52 -10.31 -16.75
C ALA A 383 -10.49 -11.49 -16.69
N ALA A 384 -11.68 -11.31 -16.09
CA ALA A 384 -12.72 -12.32 -16.03
C ALA A 384 -13.20 -12.75 -17.42
N GLY A 385 -13.41 -11.79 -18.33
CA GLY A 385 -13.79 -12.06 -19.71
C GLY A 385 -12.72 -12.86 -20.46
N LEU A 386 -11.44 -12.54 -20.27
CA LEU A 386 -10.34 -13.32 -20.82
C LEU A 386 -10.32 -14.75 -20.27
N ILE A 387 -10.42 -14.91 -18.95
CA ILE A 387 -10.44 -16.22 -18.29
C ILE A 387 -11.61 -17.05 -18.83
N ALA A 388 -12.83 -16.49 -18.85
CA ALA A 388 -14.03 -17.15 -19.36
C ALA A 388 -13.86 -17.58 -20.83
N ALA A 389 -13.30 -16.71 -21.68
CA ALA A 389 -13.03 -17.02 -23.08
C ALA A 389 -12.03 -18.19 -23.25
N ARG A 390 -11.02 -18.28 -22.38
CA ARG A 390 -10.01 -19.38 -22.40
C ARG A 390 -10.60 -20.68 -21.86
N VAL A 391 -11.42 -20.62 -20.81
CA VAL A 391 -12.15 -21.78 -20.27
C VAL A 391 -13.11 -22.33 -21.32
N TRP A 392 -13.90 -21.47 -21.97
CA TRP A 392 -14.88 -21.86 -22.99
C TRP A 392 -14.25 -22.57 -24.19
N ARG A 393 -13.08 -22.11 -24.64
CA ARG A 393 -12.36 -22.71 -25.79
C ARG A 393 -11.74 -24.06 -25.47
N GLY A 394 -11.84 -24.52 -24.23
CA GLY A 394 -11.15 -25.69 -23.77
C GLY A 394 -9.68 -25.37 -23.57
N PHE A 395 -9.23 -25.76 -22.41
CA PHE A 395 -7.86 -25.65 -21.97
C PHE A 395 -7.04 -26.75 -22.71
N GLY A 396 -6.72 -26.53 -23.99
CA GLY A 396 -6.08 -27.51 -24.90
C GLY A 396 -4.71 -28.04 -24.48
N ALA A 397 -4.19 -29.09 -25.14
CA ALA A 397 -2.96 -29.79 -24.74
C ALA A 397 -1.65 -29.06 -25.10
N ASP A 398 -1.62 -28.28 -26.20
CA ASP A 398 -0.46 -27.50 -26.67
C ASP A 398 -0.59 -26.01 -26.31
N ARG A 399 -0.54 -25.70 -25.01
CA ARG A 399 -0.77 -24.33 -24.51
C ARG A 399 0.44 -23.41 -24.65
N SER A 400 0.17 -22.18 -25.08
CA SER A 400 1.11 -21.06 -24.99
C SER A 400 1.52 -20.81 -23.53
N ASP A 401 2.65 -20.12 -23.33
CA ASP A 401 3.07 -19.71 -21.99
C ASP A 401 2.03 -18.77 -21.33
N ALA A 402 1.34 -17.95 -22.14
CA ALA A 402 0.22 -17.10 -21.73
C ALA A 402 -1.00 -17.86 -21.22
N ASP A 403 -1.42 -18.89 -21.92
CA ASP A 403 -2.53 -19.73 -21.45
C ASP A 403 -2.21 -20.38 -20.10
N ARG A 404 -0.95 -20.74 -19.87
CA ARG A 404 -0.51 -21.35 -18.61
C ARG A 404 -0.50 -20.34 -17.47
N ALA A 405 0.09 -19.15 -17.68
CA ALA A 405 0.09 -18.09 -16.68
C ALA A 405 -1.34 -17.68 -16.29
N VAL A 406 -2.22 -17.45 -17.28
CA VAL A 406 -3.63 -17.12 -17.05
C VAL A 406 -4.35 -18.25 -16.29
N ALA A 407 -4.12 -19.52 -16.66
CA ALA A 407 -4.73 -20.65 -15.95
C ALA A 407 -4.26 -20.76 -14.49
N TYR A 408 -2.96 -20.59 -14.23
CA TYR A 408 -2.40 -20.63 -12.88
C TYR A 408 -2.96 -19.52 -12.00
N ILE A 409 -2.99 -18.28 -12.49
CA ILE A 409 -3.59 -17.17 -11.74
C ILE A 409 -5.10 -17.38 -11.56
N ALA A 410 -5.83 -17.75 -12.63
CA ALA A 410 -7.28 -17.99 -12.55
C ALA A 410 -7.63 -19.09 -11.54
N LEU A 411 -6.85 -20.18 -11.50
CA LEU A 411 -7.06 -21.25 -10.53
C LEU A 411 -6.66 -20.85 -9.12
N SER A 412 -5.71 -19.93 -8.96
CA SER A 412 -5.41 -19.35 -7.64
C SER A 412 -6.53 -18.51 -7.06
N ALA A 413 -7.48 -18.01 -7.87
CA ALA A 413 -8.67 -17.36 -7.35
C ALA A 413 -9.53 -18.32 -6.50
N PHE A 414 -9.49 -19.64 -6.75
CA PHE A 414 -10.21 -20.62 -5.94
C PHE A 414 -9.53 -20.94 -4.61
N THR A 415 -8.26 -20.58 -4.43
CA THR A 415 -7.52 -20.79 -3.18
C THR A 415 -7.38 -19.49 -2.40
N LEU A 416 -6.97 -18.40 -3.06
CA LEU A 416 -6.89 -17.07 -2.47
C LEU A 416 -8.26 -16.47 -2.19
N GLY A 417 -9.25 -16.67 -3.07
CA GLY A 417 -10.58 -16.09 -2.92
C GLY A 417 -11.25 -16.45 -1.59
N PRO A 418 -11.37 -17.74 -1.23
CA PRO A 418 -11.88 -18.13 0.08
C PRO A 418 -11.07 -17.59 1.25
N PHE A 419 -9.74 -17.55 1.14
CA PHE A 419 -8.87 -16.99 2.18
C PHE A 419 -9.09 -15.48 2.38
N PHE A 420 -9.28 -14.73 1.29
CA PHE A 420 -9.58 -13.30 1.35
C PHE A 420 -10.98 -13.04 1.88
N LEU A 421 -11.97 -13.82 1.43
CA LEU A 421 -13.36 -13.72 1.89
C LEU A 421 -13.47 -14.07 3.38
N ALA A 422 -12.70 -15.02 3.89
CA ALA A 422 -12.66 -15.35 5.32
C ALA A 422 -12.30 -14.13 6.18
N GLN A 423 -11.46 -13.24 5.65
CA GLN A 423 -11.06 -11.99 6.30
C GLN A 423 -12.02 -10.82 6.05
N PHE A 424 -13.16 -11.09 5.41
CA PHE A 424 -14.26 -10.15 5.33
C PHE A 424 -15.22 -10.29 6.53
N PHE A 425 -15.02 -11.27 7.41
CA PHE A 425 -15.91 -11.54 8.54
C PHE A 425 -15.30 -11.07 9.87
N GLY A 426 -16.15 -10.57 10.78
CA GLY A 426 -15.77 -10.17 12.14
C GLY A 426 -14.77 -9.01 12.22
N ASP A 427 -14.00 -9.00 13.31
CA ASP A 427 -13.05 -7.95 13.68
C ASP A 427 -11.86 -7.83 12.71
N VAL A 428 -11.66 -8.83 11.85
CA VAL A 428 -10.60 -8.87 10.84
C VAL A 428 -11.03 -8.28 9.49
N SER A 429 -12.28 -7.80 9.35
CA SER A 429 -12.85 -7.24 8.12
C SER A 429 -11.99 -6.16 7.43
N GLY A 430 -11.20 -5.42 8.21
CA GLY A 430 -10.23 -4.43 7.70
C GLY A 430 -9.11 -5.02 6.84
N TYR A 431 -8.83 -6.31 6.93
CA TYR A 431 -7.76 -6.95 6.15
C TYR A 431 -8.18 -7.34 4.73
N PHE A 432 -9.48 -7.45 4.45
CA PHE A 432 -9.97 -7.78 3.10
C PHE A 432 -9.40 -6.84 2.03
N PHE A 433 -9.43 -5.52 2.27
CA PHE A 433 -8.96 -4.53 1.30
C PHE A 433 -7.44 -4.54 1.11
N ARG A 434 -6.66 -5.08 2.07
CA ARG A 434 -5.22 -5.35 1.89
C ARG A 434 -5.03 -6.41 0.80
N HIS A 435 -5.71 -7.54 0.97
CA HIS A 435 -5.68 -8.66 0.04
C HIS A 435 -6.30 -8.35 -1.32
N PHE A 436 -7.32 -7.49 -1.37
CA PHE A 436 -7.82 -6.94 -2.61
C PHE A 436 -6.71 -6.17 -3.36
N GLY A 437 -5.94 -5.33 -2.67
CA GLY A 437 -4.77 -4.65 -3.24
C GLY A 437 -3.75 -5.64 -3.82
N PHE A 438 -3.44 -6.71 -3.09
CA PHE A 438 -2.58 -7.80 -3.60
C PHE A 438 -3.16 -8.46 -4.86
N ALA A 439 -4.44 -8.81 -4.86
CA ALA A 439 -5.12 -9.40 -6.01
C ALA A 439 -5.07 -8.51 -7.25
N MET A 440 -5.14 -7.19 -7.07
CA MET A 440 -5.09 -6.23 -8.18
C MET A 440 -3.76 -6.23 -8.94
N VAL A 441 -2.65 -6.68 -8.34
CA VAL A 441 -1.39 -6.96 -9.07
C VAL A 441 -1.62 -8.06 -10.12
N LEU A 442 -2.23 -9.17 -9.69
CA LEU A 442 -2.51 -10.31 -10.56
C LEU A 442 -3.53 -9.96 -11.65
N VAL A 443 -4.60 -9.27 -11.26
CA VAL A 443 -5.63 -8.75 -12.19
C VAL A 443 -5.02 -7.78 -13.19
N GLY A 444 -4.10 -6.91 -12.78
CA GLY A 444 -3.38 -6.00 -13.69
C GLY A 444 -2.59 -6.73 -14.77
N ILE A 445 -1.93 -7.83 -14.43
CA ILE A 445 -1.20 -8.65 -15.41
C ILE A 445 -2.16 -9.36 -16.37
N ILE A 446 -3.25 -9.96 -15.89
CA ILE A 446 -4.24 -10.61 -16.77
C ILE A 446 -4.93 -9.56 -17.66
N GLY A 447 -5.29 -8.40 -17.09
CA GLY A 447 -5.89 -7.29 -17.81
C GLY A 447 -4.98 -6.78 -18.92
N ALA A 448 -3.67 -6.65 -18.66
CA ALA A 448 -2.69 -6.33 -19.69
C ALA A 448 -2.66 -7.36 -20.83
N ILE A 449 -2.70 -8.66 -20.49
CA ILE A 449 -2.76 -9.75 -21.48
C ILE A 449 -4.07 -9.68 -22.28
N ALA A 450 -5.18 -9.32 -21.63
CA ALA A 450 -6.48 -9.15 -22.28
C ALA A 450 -6.46 -7.98 -23.28
N ILE A 451 -5.93 -6.83 -22.86
CA ILE A 451 -5.74 -5.64 -23.72
C ILE A 451 -4.88 -5.99 -24.93
N ALA A 452 -3.72 -6.64 -24.72
CA ALA A 452 -2.85 -7.07 -25.81
C ALA A 452 -3.56 -8.03 -26.77
N SER A 453 -4.28 -9.03 -26.23
CA SER A 453 -5.03 -10.02 -27.02
C SER A 453 -6.16 -9.38 -27.86
N ILE A 454 -6.77 -8.31 -27.36
CA ILE A 454 -7.81 -7.55 -28.08
C ILE A 454 -7.16 -6.69 -29.16
N ALA A 455 -6.08 -5.98 -28.84
CA ALA A 455 -5.36 -5.13 -29.77
C ALA A 455 -4.88 -5.89 -31.01
N ASP A 456 -4.37 -7.11 -30.84
CA ASP A 456 -3.93 -7.97 -31.95
C ASP A 456 -5.05 -8.34 -32.92
N ARG A 457 -6.29 -8.46 -32.43
CA ARG A 457 -7.46 -8.80 -33.26
C ARG A 457 -8.01 -7.60 -34.04
N LEU A 458 -7.68 -6.39 -33.61
CA LEU A 458 -8.19 -5.15 -34.20
C LEU A 458 -7.22 -4.52 -35.21
N ALA A 459 -6.08 -5.16 -35.49
CA ALA A 459 -5.05 -4.62 -36.39
C ALA A 459 -5.35 -4.84 -37.90
N PRO A 460 -5.01 -3.89 -38.80
CA PRO A 460 -4.29 -2.63 -38.56
C PRO A 460 -5.23 -1.43 -38.33
N VAL A 461 -5.14 -0.82 -37.15
CA VAL A 461 -5.78 0.46 -36.81
C VAL A 461 -4.98 1.63 -37.36
N GLY A 462 -5.63 2.55 -38.06
CA GLY A 462 -5.00 3.77 -38.59
C GLY A 462 -4.63 4.78 -37.50
N ASP A 463 -3.86 5.80 -37.87
CA ASP A 463 -3.30 6.83 -36.96
C ASP A 463 -4.35 7.42 -36.00
N ALA A 464 -5.52 7.83 -36.51
CA ALA A 464 -6.59 8.41 -35.69
C ALA A 464 -7.05 7.49 -34.54
N ALA A 465 -7.12 6.18 -34.77
CA ALA A 465 -7.50 5.22 -33.74
C ALA A 465 -6.40 5.07 -32.67
N GLN A 466 -5.13 5.11 -33.06
CA GLN A 466 -4.03 5.06 -32.10
C GLN A 466 -3.95 6.34 -31.25
N THR A 467 -4.23 7.53 -31.82
CA THR A 467 -4.39 8.76 -31.03
C THR A 467 -5.55 8.63 -30.05
N ALA A 468 -6.71 8.12 -30.50
CA ALA A 468 -7.86 7.91 -29.63
C ALA A 468 -7.52 6.95 -28.47
N VAL A 469 -6.78 5.87 -28.73
CA VAL A 469 -6.29 4.96 -27.68
C VAL A 469 -5.35 5.68 -26.70
N ALA A 470 -4.43 6.53 -27.18
CA ALA A 470 -3.57 7.31 -26.29
C ALA A 470 -4.36 8.30 -25.42
N VAL A 471 -5.38 8.97 -25.98
CA VAL A 471 -6.27 9.87 -25.24
C VAL A 471 -7.07 9.09 -24.20
N VAL A 472 -7.70 7.99 -24.57
CA VAL A 472 -8.46 7.13 -23.63
C VAL A 472 -7.54 6.59 -22.55
N GLY A 473 -6.34 6.14 -22.89
CA GLY A 473 -5.33 5.70 -21.93
C GLY A 473 -4.96 6.81 -20.94
N MET A 474 -4.70 8.02 -21.43
CA MET A 474 -4.44 9.19 -20.57
C MET A 474 -5.63 9.47 -19.63
N LEU A 475 -6.86 9.45 -20.12
CA LEU A 475 -8.06 9.67 -19.30
C LEU A 475 -8.23 8.59 -18.23
N VAL A 476 -8.05 7.32 -18.57
CA VAL A 476 -8.10 6.21 -17.61
C VAL A 476 -6.99 6.34 -16.56
N LEU A 477 -5.79 6.74 -16.96
CA LEU A 477 -4.69 7.00 -16.03
C LEU A 477 -5.02 8.16 -15.08
N CYS A 478 -5.56 9.28 -15.60
CA CYS A 478 -6.00 10.39 -14.77
C CYS A 478 -7.08 9.97 -13.78
N LEU A 479 -8.07 9.17 -14.20
CA LEU A 479 -9.11 8.65 -13.31
C LEU A 479 -8.53 7.76 -12.20
N SER A 480 -7.58 6.88 -12.54
CA SER A 480 -6.90 6.01 -11.58
C SER A 480 -6.07 6.81 -10.57
N LEU A 481 -5.35 7.82 -11.05
CA LEU A 481 -4.43 8.60 -10.22
C LEU A 481 -5.11 9.74 -9.45
N ALA A 482 -6.32 10.15 -9.80
CA ALA A 482 -7.06 11.17 -9.07
C ALA A 482 -7.42 10.76 -7.63
N ALA A 483 -7.52 9.45 -7.38
CA ALA A 483 -7.80 8.88 -6.06
C ALA A 483 -6.55 8.20 -5.44
N PHE A 484 -5.35 8.43 -5.98
CA PHE A 484 -4.13 7.74 -5.55
C PHE A 484 -3.58 8.24 -4.22
N PHE A 485 -3.42 9.55 -4.07
CA PHE A 485 -3.16 10.18 -2.77
C PHE A 485 -4.48 10.44 -2.02
N PRO A 486 -4.52 10.20 -0.69
CA PRO A 486 -5.59 10.69 0.17
C PRO A 486 -5.85 12.18 -0.04
N SER A 487 -7.12 12.54 -0.23
CA SER A 487 -7.54 13.94 -0.44
C SER A 487 -9.06 14.09 -0.24
N PRO A 488 -9.57 15.33 -0.09
CA PRO A 488 -11.00 15.60 0.08
C PRO A 488 -11.86 15.04 -1.06
N TYR A 489 -11.29 14.80 -2.24
CA TYR A 489 -11.99 14.15 -3.36
C TYR A 489 -12.57 12.78 -2.99
N ILE A 490 -11.87 12.02 -2.13
CA ILE A 490 -12.31 10.72 -1.60
C ILE A 490 -12.60 10.78 -0.09
N TYR A 491 -12.87 11.99 0.44
CA TYR A 491 -13.22 12.22 1.85
C TYR A 491 -12.16 11.72 2.83
N LEU A 492 -10.89 11.89 2.45
CA LEU A 492 -9.74 11.60 3.31
C LEU A 492 -8.84 12.83 3.44
N PRO A 493 -8.20 13.05 4.60
CA PRO A 493 -7.15 14.04 4.74
C PRO A 493 -5.89 13.63 3.97
N SER A 494 -5.05 14.60 3.63
CA SER A 494 -3.67 14.34 3.24
C SER A 494 -2.88 13.71 4.38
N ASP A 495 -2.03 12.73 4.05
CA ASP A 495 -1.14 12.05 4.99
C ASP A 495 0.11 12.87 5.37
N GLN A 496 0.23 14.10 4.87
CA GLN A 496 1.35 14.97 5.21
C GLN A 496 1.47 15.18 6.72
N THR A 497 2.69 15.02 7.24
CA THR A 497 3.04 15.45 8.59
C THR A 497 4.03 16.62 8.47
N PRO A 498 3.58 17.87 8.71
CA PRO A 498 4.42 19.06 8.59
C PRO A 498 5.57 19.11 9.62
N GLN A 499 6.61 19.89 9.30
CA GLN A 499 7.71 20.12 10.23
C GLN A 499 7.29 20.92 11.47
N THR A 500 6.38 21.88 11.29
CA THR A 500 5.76 22.68 12.36
C THR A 500 5.07 21.78 13.38
N GLU A 501 4.31 20.78 12.93
CA GLU A 501 3.70 19.80 13.83
C GLU A 501 4.76 18.96 14.56
N PHE A 502 5.76 18.43 13.84
CA PHE A 502 6.85 17.64 14.45
C PHE A 502 7.61 18.42 15.54
N SER A 503 8.04 19.63 15.23
CA SER A 503 8.78 20.48 16.18
C SER A 503 7.92 20.98 17.33
N GLY A 504 6.63 21.23 17.08
CA GLY A 504 5.68 21.60 18.12
C GLY A 504 5.49 20.48 19.14
N TYR A 505 5.35 19.24 18.67
CA TYR A 505 5.32 18.07 19.55
C TYR A 505 6.63 17.80 20.28
N ASP A 506 7.77 17.93 19.61
CA ASP A 506 9.09 17.77 20.21
C ASP A 506 9.27 18.71 21.42
N SER A 507 8.97 20.01 21.24
CA SER A 507 8.95 20.98 22.34
C SER A 507 7.85 20.69 23.36
N GLY A 508 6.66 20.31 22.91
CA GLY A 508 5.54 19.98 23.79
C GLY A 508 5.87 18.83 24.74
N PHE A 509 6.53 17.77 24.26
CA PHE A 509 6.96 16.64 25.07
C PHE A 509 8.15 16.98 25.97
N GLU A 510 9.14 17.73 25.47
CA GLU A 510 10.32 18.14 26.25
C GLU A 510 9.95 18.92 27.53
N TYR A 511 8.98 19.83 27.41
CA TYR A 511 8.57 20.72 28.51
C TYR A 511 7.28 20.28 29.21
N LEU A 512 6.73 19.10 28.88
CA LEU A 512 5.52 18.59 29.52
C LEU A 512 5.79 18.29 31.01
N PRO A 513 5.03 18.87 31.95
CA PRO A 513 5.21 18.57 33.37
C PRO A 513 5.01 17.07 33.67
N ALA A 514 5.74 16.57 34.68
CA ALA A 514 5.89 15.14 34.95
C ALA A 514 4.57 14.41 35.25
N GLU A 515 3.56 15.12 35.77
CA GLU A 515 2.27 14.56 36.21
C GLU A 515 1.11 14.96 35.30
N GLN A 516 1.39 15.61 34.17
CA GLN A 516 0.37 16.18 33.30
C GLN A 516 0.21 15.39 32.00
N SER A 517 -1.03 15.21 31.59
CA SER A 517 -1.40 14.53 30.35
C SER A 517 -1.36 15.47 29.16
N ILE A 518 -0.99 14.92 28.01
CA ILE A 518 -1.07 15.60 26.72
C ILE A 518 -2.06 14.85 25.84
N VAL A 519 -2.95 15.60 25.21
CA VAL A 519 -4.13 15.08 24.53
C VAL A 519 -4.28 15.78 23.19
N LYS A 520 -4.89 15.10 22.23
CA LYS A 520 -5.26 15.66 20.92
C LYS A 520 -6.69 15.22 20.61
N PRO A 521 -7.51 16.03 19.91
CA PRO A 521 -8.87 15.66 19.54
C PRO A 521 -8.99 14.29 18.88
N ARG A 522 -8.08 13.97 17.93
CA ARG A 522 -7.88 12.65 17.29
C ARG A 522 -6.71 12.72 16.28
N PRO A 523 -6.09 11.61 15.88
CA PRO A 523 -5.77 10.52 16.81
C PRO A 523 -4.87 11.05 17.94
N GLY A 524 -4.78 10.31 19.05
CA GLY A 524 -3.97 10.69 20.20
C GLY A 524 -2.50 10.98 19.84
N PRO A 525 -1.74 11.62 20.75
CA PRO A 525 -0.37 12.05 20.48
C PRO A 525 0.64 10.89 20.38
N PHE A 526 0.24 9.66 20.75
CA PHE A 526 1.10 8.48 20.83
C PHE A 526 1.90 8.21 19.55
N ARG A 527 1.27 8.34 18.37
CA ARG A 527 1.98 8.09 17.10
C ARG A 527 3.11 9.09 16.86
N MET A 528 2.96 10.32 17.34
CA MET A 528 4.03 11.31 17.31
C MET A 528 5.11 11.03 18.36
N MET A 529 4.73 10.52 19.53
CA MET A 529 5.69 10.07 20.54
C MET A 529 6.63 9.01 19.98
N ASP A 530 6.08 7.97 19.33
CA ASP A 530 6.90 6.93 18.66
C ASP A 530 7.87 7.57 17.64
N ALA A 531 7.38 8.51 16.83
CA ALA A 531 8.20 9.14 15.80
C ALA A 531 9.28 10.06 16.37
N THR A 532 9.08 10.64 17.56
CA THR A 532 10.02 11.56 18.21
C THR A 532 10.95 10.85 19.20
N GLY A 533 10.58 9.67 19.69
CA GLY A 533 11.35 8.86 20.64
C GLY A 533 11.08 9.21 22.11
N TYR A 534 10.01 9.94 22.41
CA TYR A 534 9.61 10.23 23.79
C TYR A 534 8.74 9.12 24.35
N GLU A 535 8.99 8.73 25.60
CA GLU A 535 8.15 7.79 26.34
C GLU A 535 7.40 8.55 27.45
N LEU A 536 6.06 8.46 27.44
CA LEU A 536 5.21 9.01 28.50
C LEU A 536 4.48 7.85 29.20
N ASP A 537 4.42 7.88 30.53
CA ASP A 537 3.77 6.83 31.33
C ASP A 537 2.23 6.93 31.29
N GLY A 538 1.56 5.77 31.44
CA GLY A 538 0.11 5.56 31.59
C GLY A 538 -0.81 6.77 31.36
N VAL A 539 -1.23 7.42 32.45
CA VAL A 539 -2.18 8.55 32.49
C VAL A 539 -1.79 9.71 31.56
N ARG A 540 -0.49 9.90 31.29
CA ARG A 540 0.00 10.97 30.42
C ARG A 540 -0.25 10.74 28.93
N ARG A 541 -0.56 9.48 28.56
CA ARG A 541 -0.96 9.06 27.20
C ARG A 541 -2.47 9.01 27.03
N TRP A 542 -3.24 9.72 27.85
CA TRP A 542 -4.68 9.73 27.76
C TRP A 542 -5.17 10.05 26.33
N GLU A 543 -5.99 9.14 25.78
CA GLU A 543 -6.68 9.31 24.50
C GLU A 543 -8.16 9.58 24.73
N ILE A 544 -8.70 10.59 24.04
CA ILE A 544 -10.14 10.86 24.05
C ILE A 544 -10.83 9.85 23.15
N SER A 545 -11.91 9.25 23.65
CA SER A 545 -12.67 8.23 22.94
C SER A 545 -14.19 8.45 23.04
N GLY A 546 -14.96 7.59 22.37
CA GLY A 546 -16.42 7.60 22.45
C GLY A 546 -17.10 8.94 22.08
N GLU A 547 -18.13 9.29 22.86
CA GLU A 547 -18.94 10.49 22.66
C GLU A 547 -18.15 11.79 22.84
N GLN A 548 -17.04 11.76 23.59
CA GLN A 548 -16.22 12.95 23.84
C GLN A 548 -15.58 13.49 22.54
N MET A 549 -15.36 12.62 21.54
CA MET A 549 -14.83 13.00 20.22
C MET A 549 -15.89 13.57 19.24
N SER A 550 -17.08 13.91 19.71
CA SER A 550 -18.16 14.41 18.82
C SER A 550 -18.18 15.93 18.67
N SER A 551 -17.44 16.67 19.50
CA SER A 551 -17.23 18.12 19.37
C SER A 551 -16.02 18.56 20.19
N LEU A 552 -15.44 19.72 19.88
CA LEU A 552 -14.30 20.23 20.65
C LEU A 552 -14.73 20.72 22.04
N ASP A 553 -15.99 21.15 22.23
CA ASP A 553 -16.52 21.47 23.58
C ASP A 553 -16.52 20.24 24.49
N ARG A 554 -16.87 19.07 23.94
CA ARG A 554 -16.83 17.81 24.70
C ARG A 554 -15.40 17.34 24.96
N VAL A 555 -14.47 17.55 24.02
CA VAL A 555 -13.04 17.36 24.27
C VAL A 555 -12.58 18.19 25.46
N LEU A 556 -12.94 19.48 25.51
CA LEU A 556 -12.57 20.39 26.60
C LEU A 556 -13.13 20.00 27.97
N ARG A 557 -14.24 19.25 28.01
CA ARG A 557 -14.86 18.74 29.23
C ARG A 557 -14.52 17.27 29.51
N ALA A 558 -13.75 16.64 28.63
CA ALA A 558 -13.38 15.25 28.80
C ALA A 558 -12.50 15.12 30.05
N THR A 559 -12.70 14.04 30.77
CA THR A 559 -11.86 13.61 31.89
C THR A 559 -11.47 12.15 31.66
N PRO A 560 -10.26 11.73 32.02
CA PRO A 560 -9.93 10.30 32.06
C PRO A 560 -10.87 9.55 32.99
N ASP A 561 -11.26 8.34 32.60
CA ASP A 561 -12.06 7.44 33.47
C ASP A 561 -11.23 6.91 34.66
N GLU A 562 -9.91 6.82 34.49
CA GLU A 562 -8.95 6.40 35.51
C GLU A 562 -7.92 7.52 35.77
N ASP A 563 -7.71 7.87 37.05
CA ASP A 563 -6.76 8.89 37.51
C ASP A 563 -6.88 10.24 36.78
N PRO A 564 -8.04 10.93 36.86
CA PRO A 564 -8.20 12.25 36.24
C PRO A 564 -7.18 13.24 36.83
N PRO A 565 -6.52 14.07 36.00
CA PRO A 565 -5.56 15.02 36.52
C PRO A 565 -6.29 16.03 37.42
N GLU A 566 -5.79 16.20 38.66
CA GLU A 566 -6.46 17.01 39.69
C GLU A 566 -6.66 18.49 39.27
N ASP A 567 -5.77 19.01 38.42
CA ASP A 567 -5.73 20.44 38.06
C ASP A 567 -6.08 20.74 36.58
N GLY A 568 -5.82 19.84 35.64
CA GLY A 568 -6.02 20.11 34.20
C GLY A 568 -5.19 19.21 33.27
N TYR A 569 -5.16 19.51 31.97
CA TYR A 569 -4.33 18.78 30.99
C TYR A 569 -3.88 19.66 29.82
N TYR A 570 -2.97 19.16 29.00
CA TYR A 570 -2.49 19.87 27.82
C TYR A 570 -3.19 19.39 26.55
N LEU A 571 -3.88 20.29 25.85
CA LEU A 571 -4.56 20.03 24.59
C LEU A 571 -3.73 20.52 23.41
N VAL A 572 -3.41 19.62 22.48
CA VAL A 572 -2.83 19.94 21.19
C VAL A 572 -3.93 20.25 20.18
N VAL A 573 -3.83 21.40 19.54
CA VAL A 573 -4.62 21.75 18.36
C VAL A 573 -3.66 22.22 17.27
N SER A 574 -3.81 21.68 16.07
CA SER A 574 -2.95 22.04 14.94
C SER A 574 -3.75 22.32 13.67
N GLU A 575 -3.15 23.05 12.73
CA GLU A 575 -3.72 23.25 11.39
C GLU A 575 -3.91 21.93 10.63
N ARG A 576 -3.12 20.90 10.97
CA ARG A 576 -3.38 19.54 10.48
C ARG A 576 -4.70 18.98 11.00
N ASP A 577 -5.03 19.18 12.27
CA ASP A 577 -6.31 18.71 12.81
C ASP A 577 -7.45 19.47 12.17
N ARG A 578 -7.36 20.80 12.12
CA ARG A 578 -8.37 21.62 11.44
C ARG A 578 -8.56 21.22 9.99
N GLY A 579 -7.47 21.12 9.22
CA GLY A 579 -7.50 20.68 7.82
C GLY A 579 -8.03 19.26 7.65
N ARG A 580 -7.69 18.33 8.55
CA ARG A 580 -8.22 16.96 8.51
C ARG A 580 -9.72 16.93 8.75
N GLU A 581 -10.19 17.56 9.83
CA GLU A 581 -11.57 17.47 10.28
C GLU A 581 -12.51 18.27 9.37
N VAL A 582 -12.16 19.53 9.10
CA VAL A 582 -13.00 20.47 8.33
C VAL A 582 -12.92 20.19 6.83
N VAL A 583 -11.71 19.98 6.30
CA VAL A 583 -11.50 19.84 4.84
C VAL A 583 -11.44 18.38 4.40
N GLY A 584 -10.73 17.51 5.12
CA GLY A 584 -10.60 16.09 4.77
C GLY A 584 -11.90 15.31 4.99
N TRP A 585 -12.51 15.49 6.16
CA TRP A 585 -13.74 14.79 6.59
C TRP A 585 -14.99 15.67 6.53
N HIS A 586 -14.92 16.86 5.91
CA HIS A 586 -16.07 17.74 5.67
C HIS A 586 -16.84 18.13 6.95
N GLY A 587 -16.15 18.26 8.07
CA GLY A 587 -16.75 18.67 9.34
C GLY A 587 -17.78 17.68 9.88
N ILE A 588 -17.66 16.36 9.60
CA ILE A 588 -18.61 15.37 10.16
C ILE A 588 -18.64 15.42 11.70
N ARG A 589 -17.49 15.72 12.34
CA ARG A 589 -17.34 15.75 13.80
C ARG A 589 -17.05 17.15 14.32
N PHE A 590 -16.00 17.78 13.81
CA PHE A 590 -15.59 19.10 14.30
C PHE A 590 -15.80 20.17 13.22
N GLN A 591 -16.47 21.25 13.59
CA GLN A 591 -16.72 22.39 12.72
C GLN A 591 -15.62 23.44 12.81
N ASP A 592 -15.54 24.28 11.79
CA ASP A 592 -14.51 25.32 11.68
C ASP A 592 -14.59 26.36 12.81
N ASP A 593 -15.80 26.74 13.21
CA ASP A 593 -16.06 27.68 14.30
C ASP A 593 -15.61 27.14 15.66
N GLU A 594 -15.56 25.82 15.82
CA GLU A 594 -15.03 25.21 17.04
C GLU A 594 -13.53 25.41 17.17
N PHE A 595 -12.78 25.28 16.08
CA PHE A 595 -11.34 25.57 16.06
C PHE A 595 -11.10 27.06 16.32
N ASP A 596 -11.88 27.95 15.68
CA ASP A 596 -11.79 29.39 15.91
C ASP A 596 -12.06 29.76 17.37
N ARG A 597 -13.01 29.10 18.05
CA ARG A 597 -13.31 29.34 19.47
C ARG A 597 -12.12 29.01 20.38
N ILE A 598 -11.43 27.90 20.12
CA ILE A 598 -10.20 27.53 20.85
C ILE A 598 -9.08 28.51 20.55
N GLN A 599 -8.82 28.79 19.26
CA GLN A 599 -7.72 29.68 18.84
C GLN A 599 -7.87 31.10 19.39
N ASN A 600 -9.11 31.59 19.50
CA ASN A 600 -9.39 32.90 20.07
C ASN A 600 -9.49 32.90 21.60
N ALA A 601 -9.19 31.78 22.27
CA ALA A 601 -9.27 31.60 23.72
C ALA A 601 -10.59 32.14 24.31
N THR A 602 -11.71 31.82 23.66
CA THR A 602 -13.03 32.31 24.08
C THR A 602 -13.54 31.65 25.37
N ASP A 603 -13.01 30.47 25.69
CA ASP A 603 -13.25 29.78 26.96
C ASP A 603 -12.18 30.20 27.99
N PRO A 604 -12.56 30.74 29.16
CA PRO A 604 -11.61 31.17 30.19
C PRO A 604 -10.77 30.04 30.79
N ARG A 605 -11.16 28.77 30.57
CA ARG A 605 -10.42 27.58 31.04
C ARG A 605 -9.22 27.24 30.15
N ILE A 606 -9.11 27.87 28.98
CA ILE A 606 -8.07 27.55 28.00
C ILE A 606 -6.99 28.62 28.04
N THR A 607 -5.75 28.23 28.31
CA THR A 607 -4.58 29.11 28.25
C THR A 607 -3.60 28.62 27.20
N LEU A 608 -3.23 29.47 26.24
CA LEU A 608 -2.19 29.13 25.26
C LEU A 608 -0.80 29.06 25.95
N VAL A 609 -0.13 27.93 25.82
CA VAL A 609 1.18 27.66 26.43
C VAL A 609 2.31 27.77 25.41
N LEU A 610 2.12 27.14 24.24
CA LEU A 610 3.12 27.08 23.18
C LEU A 610 2.43 27.27 21.83
N SER A 611 3.05 28.03 20.93
CA SER A 611 2.68 28.04 19.52
C SER A 611 3.90 28.25 18.63
N ASN A 612 3.90 27.60 17.46
CA ASN A 612 4.86 27.85 16.39
C ASN A 612 4.17 28.19 15.06
N GLY A 613 2.96 28.73 15.12
CA GLY A 613 2.10 29.00 13.97
C GLY A 613 1.05 27.92 13.80
N GLU A 614 1.44 26.78 13.20
CA GLU A 614 0.51 25.70 12.85
C GLU A 614 0.28 24.66 13.95
N PHE A 615 1.10 24.66 14.98
CA PHE A 615 0.92 23.85 16.18
C PHE A 615 0.69 24.77 17.37
N GLN A 616 -0.31 24.42 18.17
CA GLN A 616 -0.67 25.13 19.39
C GLN A 616 -0.90 24.13 20.51
N LEU A 617 -0.31 24.40 21.67
CA LEU A 617 -0.50 23.67 22.91
C LEU A 617 -1.21 24.57 23.89
N TYR A 618 -2.34 24.11 24.38
CA TYR A 618 -3.14 24.80 25.38
C TYR A 618 -3.11 24.03 26.69
N TYR A 619 -3.12 24.74 27.82
CA TYR A 619 -3.49 24.18 29.10
C TYR A 619 -5.00 24.34 29.28
N VAL A 620 -5.67 23.27 29.65
CA VAL A 620 -7.11 23.22 29.93
C VAL A 620 -7.32 22.99 31.41
N ASP A 621 -7.81 24.02 32.10
CA ASP A 621 -8.16 23.97 33.52
C ASP A 621 -9.44 23.16 33.73
N GLN A 622 -9.36 22.11 34.54
CA GLN A 622 -10.48 21.23 34.89
C GLN A 622 -11.10 21.57 36.26
N SER A 623 -10.60 22.59 36.95
CA SER A 623 -11.11 22.98 38.26
C SER A 623 -12.59 23.41 38.17
N GLY A 624 -13.44 22.75 38.98
CA GLY A 624 -14.86 23.07 39.06
C GLY A 624 -15.72 22.58 37.89
N VAL A 625 -15.21 21.71 37.00
CA VAL A 625 -16.05 20.99 36.02
C VAL A 625 -16.86 19.94 36.78
N GLU A 626 -18.18 20.15 36.88
CA GLU A 626 -19.10 19.10 37.33
C GLU A 626 -19.06 17.96 36.30
N VAL A 627 -18.44 16.85 36.67
CA VAL A 627 -18.60 15.58 35.95
C VAL A 627 -20.10 15.25 36.04
N PRO A 628 -20.83 15.13 34.92
CA PRO A 628 -22.23 14.75 34.98
C PRO A 628 -22.36 13.45 35.77
N GLU A 629 -23.10 13.46 36.88
CA GLU A 629 -23.48 12.22 37.57
C GLU A 629 -24.13 11.31 36.54
N GLU A 630 -23.62 10.08 36.45
CA GLU A 630 -24.07 9.03 35.54
C GLU A 630 -25.60 9.02 35.43
N GLU A 631 -26.13 9.23 34.22
CA GLU A 631 -27.47 8.75 33.91
C GLU A 631 -27.40 7.23 34.05
N THR A 632 -27.98 6.77 35.15
CA THR A 632 -27.73 5.45 35.73
C THR A 632 -28.12 4.37 34.74
N ALA A 633 -27.13 3.60 34.31
CA ALA A 633 -27.20 2.24 33.81
C ALA A 633 -28.62 1.71 33.50
N GLN A 634 -29.11 1.97 32.27
CA GLN A 634 -29.80 0.89 31.58
C GLN A 634 -28.73 0.03 30.93
N SER A 635 -28.58 -1.18 31.47
CA SER A 635 -27.72 -2.25 30.96
C SER A 635 -27.95 -2.46 29.46
N VAL A 636 -27.15 -1.81 28.63
CA VAL A 636 -26.83 -2.31 27.30
C VAL A 636 -25.61 -3.18 27.51
N THR A 637 -25.86 -4.47 27.77
CA THR A 637 -24.88 -5.51 27.49
C THR A 637 -24.69 -5.57 25.97
N GLY A 638 -23.94 -4.61 25.44
CA GLY A 638 -23.38 -4.62 24.09
C GLY A 638 -21.86 -4.71 24.23
N PRO A 639 -21.18 -5.51 23.40
CA PRO A 639 -19.73 -5.58 23.48
C PRO A 639 -19.16 -4.18 23.23
N SER A 640 -18.21 -3.78 24.07
CA SER A 640 -17.31 -2.67 23.80
C SER A 640 -16.67 -2.90 22.43
N GLU A 641 -17.11 -2.17 21.41
CA GLU A 641 -16.54 -2.27 20.07
C GLU A 641 -15.08 -1.82 20.09
N PRO A 642 -14.13 -2.69 19.70
CA PRO A 642 -12.80 -2.24 19.35
C PRO A 642 -12.90 -1.44 18.04
N LEU A 643 -12.23 -0.29 17.97
CA LEU A 643 -11.98 0.36 16.68
C LEU A 643 -11.32 -0.66 15.74
N PRO A 644 -11.85 -0.90 14.52
CA PRO A 644 -11.24 -1.83 13.60
C PRO A 644 -9.91 -1.23 13.13
N GLY A 645 -8.81 -1.73 13.70
CA GLY A 645 -7.44 -1.29 13.39
C GLY A 645 -6.54 -0.96 14.60
N PHE A 646 -7.06 -1.02 15.83
CA PHE A 646 -6.24 -0.89 17.04
C PHE A 646 -6.17 -2.25 17.75
N SER A 647 -5.05 -2.95 17.63
CA SER A 647 -4.71 -4.00 18.59
C SER A 647 -4.10 -3.31 19.81
N ASP A 648 -4.83 -3.31 20.91
CA ASP A 648 -4.27 -3.06 22.23
C ASP A 648 -3.12 -4.04 22.49
N THR A 649 -1.93 -3.50 22.72
CA THR A 649 -0.88 -4.23 23.43
C THR A 649 -0.30 -3.30 24.48
N THR A 650 -1.02 -3.14 25.57
CA THR A 650 -0.44 -2.68 26.83
C THR A 650 -0.75 -3.75 27.87
N GLU A 651 0.19 -4.65 28.13
CA GLU A 651 0.15 -5.44 29.37
C GLU A 651 1.14 -4.86 30.37
N ALA A 652 0.55 -4.46 31.50
CA ALA A 652 1.18 -3.90 32.66
C ALA A 652 2.17 -4.90 33.31
N ARG A 653 3.36 -4.39 33.67
CA ARG A 653 4.27 -5.05 34.61
C ARG A 653 3.63 -5.06 36.01
N SER A 654 3.03 -6.17 36.43
CA SER A 654 2.69 -6.40 37.84
C SER A 654 3.94 -6.84 38.61
N GLY A 655 4.38 -6.05 39.60
CA GLY A 655 5.53 -6.36 40.44
C GLY A 655 5.20 -7.23 41.65
N GLU A 656 6.16 -8.08 42.04
CA GLU A 656 6.26 -8.60 43.40
C GLU A 656 7.62 -8.18 44.00
N ARG A 657 7.55 -7.41 45.09
CA ARG A 657 8.71 -6.92 45.87
C ARG A 657 9.31 -8.04 46.72
N ARG A 658 10.64 -8.19 46.73
CA ARG A 658 11.41 -8.45 47.96
C ARG A 658 12.76 -7.73 47.97
N ALA A 659 13.09 -7.25 49.17
CA ALA A 659 14.14 -6.29 49.50
C ALA A 659 15.54 -6.90 49.67
N ASN A 660 16.57 -6.13 49.28
CA ASN A 660 17.79 -5.75 50.04
C ASN A 660 19.08 -5.74 49.20
N GLY A 661 19.79 -4.59 49.24
CA GLY A 661 21.26 -4.51 49.24
C GLY A 661 22.01 -4.44 47.90
N ARG A 662 22.27 -3.21 47.42
CA ARG A 662 23.38 -2.87 46.49
C ARG A 662 24.76 -3.02 47.20
N PRO A 663 25.94 -3.01 46.52
CA PRO A 663 26.21 -2.69 45.09
C PRO A 663 27.22 -3.61 44.35
N ALA A 664 27.17 -3.63 43.01
CA ALA A 664 28.30 -3.41 42.08
C ALA A 664 28.12 -4.12 40.71
N SER A 665 28.22 -3.31 39.65
CA SER A 665 28.80 -3.58 38.32
C SER A 665 28.29 -4.74 37.44
N ILE A 666 27.90 -4.36 36.21
CA ILE A 666 28.01 -5.07 34.91
C ILE A 666 26.84 -5.99 34.49
N ALA A 667 26.39 -5.69 33.25
CA ALA A 667 25.62 -6.50 32.29
C ALA A 667 24.12 -6.76 32.57
N GLY A 668 23.30 -6.49 31.54
CA GLY A 668 21.86 -6.80 31.50
C GLY A 668 21.57 -8.31 31.38
N PRO A 669 20.39 -8.73 30.87
CA PRO A 669 19.18 -7.99 30.49
C PRO A 669 17.91 -8.49 31.24
N VAL A 670 16.80 -7.74 31.19
CA VAL A 670 15.43 -8.14 30.75
C VAL A 670 14.58 -6.87 30.64
#